data_AF-A0A3Q2P4P0-F1
#
_entry.id   AF-A0A3Q2P4P0-F1
#
_cell.length_a   1.000
_cell.length_b   1.000
_cell.length_c   1.000
_cell.angle_alpha   90.00
_cell.angle_beta   90.00
_cell.angle_gamma   90.00
#
_symmetry.space_group_name_H-M   'P 1'
#
loop_
_entity.id
_entity.type
_entity.pdbx_description
1 polymer ?
#
loop_
_entity_poly.entity_id
_entity_poly.type
_entity_poly.pdbx_seq_one_letter_code
_entity_poly.pdbx_strand_id
1 'polypeptide(L)'
;MGPDVPLLNEYKQEFFWKRFPQTLLGGPRFKLGYCAPPYVYVNQAVLFLTPWLFGGVGTLLCQLQLLQELYAAVLSGMLMFAAAAGVQALAVYAARRGGTVVERLGAASILVDEEEVEFTHCVSPETVRFIAPGKRFGLNVVLHTVLAGVLCGFGTWYVFLGRLTALYGSTGVSLVVFVLSWVTLCIAEYSLIVNTAAETATFQAQDTYEITPLTRPLYIFIFIAVDLANRFSHAVPELQPASQALHVVFVFLPLLWALGVLPPLDALLLWGMEQALVFGLGGSPMSSNIRYMLLSMFAVSFGVAVCNYFIPSTLGVVLFSTSAGFLLSLDLSQVGTELLLYLSLLVAATAEAGLLHHFLGAVQSRDLVTGPQGPVSYLLLILFSLCWALREVQGAYVVGGMFLNPLYPKGLSNVQSFKQKNRGLHVAAAIRRVLLYLVSPFAMVAFLSMDKSLRSLHSASVSVGLTRAFRGVWQSSEDALLQMVVVVIVQLAAGDKTLPGWDTLGTGVQLLLVGLLMDRLTQFLAKLKFTLTVLVTSWTEKKQRRQSAGTLLALNAALWPLVLAVVTLSALLSAPLLPLFTLPIFLVGFPRPQRSWPGPVGTACPCPDSVFYQQMSGSLASALRTAFASGSLGYDPTLLWVNMQRKYGVSSLLQGLELQETSCHTVEARRVDEVFEAAFERPERLGFTQGFNLHWGNALTPCAALAVRVYSDARNVLSGIIDSHDNLRKLQEDFMKALIWLLLRYCVQRHKGLLWSSEVGSGIGGMKSQSSQLAQTTCNQPSEAVVVESNVSSLRFRQDSSSLTSFGDWSDEDDLFGPQPARRTVALVTAEAQPGHSALQIGASLPGSVEMDSLFENMALSALQPLQPLGLGIGMPAVDKGRNPEVLRESPHLNFSCPQSEVFNLPPGWRTAPLLPSRLLLLRPLFPEDWFRFSLGRFGLAVQGETSEDTTKALKEDDVLKDLHVKVALSCLISVGAESAFTSPSYIYRLYCGDVPWTEGLDWLSSSKELYQLTLQAFRFSFKLLFDQASLGPMESPEELFSTLEEYERDWYIGLVTEKGWHDSVVQEKPFLFSLGHDLTMGTYTGRVLSLQEQLVQVGRLNGEGVRGQWANLSWELLYATNDDEERYSIQAHPFMLRNLTVQAADPPLGYPIYSSAPLHFPCL
;
A
#
# COMPACT_ATOMS: atom_id res chain seq x y z
N MET A 1 15.91 9.57 24.14
CA MET A 1 16.24 8.59 25.19
C MET A 1 17.53 9.03 25.86
N GLY A 2 17.61 8.89 27.18
CA GLY A 2 18.90 8.98 27.87
C GLY A 2 19.85 7.92 27.34
N PRO A 3 21.17 8.11 27.48
CA PRO A 3 22.17 7.17 26.98
C PRO A 3 22.09 5.76 27.60
N ASP A 4 21.28 5.57 28.65
CA ASP A 4 21.20 4.37 29.48
C ASP A 4 19.98 3.47 29.19
N VAL A 5 19.17 3.75 28.16
CA VAL A 5 18.01 2.90 27.84
C VAL A 5 18.47 1.58 27.18
N PRO A 6 18.10 0.40 27.74
CA PRO A 6 18.53 -0.89 27.21
C PRO A 6 17.99 -1.16 25.79
N LEU A 7 18.71 -1.99 25.01
CA LEU A 7 18.33 -2.34 23.63
C LEU A 7 17.04 -3.14 23.54
N LEU A 8 16.86 -4.05 24.49
CA LEU A 8 15.66 -4.85 24.69
C LEU A 8 15.20 -4.59 26.13
N ASN A 9 13.92 -4.28 26.29
CA ASN A 9 13.28 -4.24 27.60
C ASN A 9 13.31 -5.64 28.23
N GLU A 10 13.19 -5.74 29.56
CA GLU A 10 13.23 -7.02 30.30
C GLU A 10 12.21 -8.04 29.73
N TYR A 11 11.02 -7.57 29.37
CA TYR A 11 10.00 -8.34 28.66
C TYR A 11 10.53 -8.98 27.36
N LYS A 12 11.08 -8.17 26.44
CA LYS A 12 11.62 -8.65 25.17
C LYS A 12 12.83 -9.56 25.33
N GLN A 13 13.65 -9.34 26.36
CA GLN A 13 14.77 -10.23 26.66
C GLN A 13 14.27 -11.64 26.99
N GLU A 14 13.16 -11.77 27.72
CA GLU A 14 12.57 -13.07 28.02
C GLU A 14 12.13 -13.82 26.75
N PHE A 15 11.44 -13.15 25.83
CA PHE A 15 11.06 -13.74 24.53
C PHE A 15 12.26 -14.11 23.67
N PHE A 16 13.27 -13.25 23.60
CA PHE A 16 14.49 -13.54 22.85
C PHE A 16 15.19 -14.78 23.40
N TRP A 17 15.31 -14.91 24.73
CA TRP A 17 15.93 -16.07 25.37
C TRP A 17 15.10 -17.35 25.24
N LYS A 18 13.76 -17.25 25.10
CA LYS A 18 12.88 -18.38 24.76
C LYS A 18 13.07 -18.85 23.31
N ARG A 19 13.15 -17.92 22.35
CA ARG A 19 13.11 -18.21 20.91
C ARG A 19 14.48 -18.51 20.30
N PHE A 20 15.51 -17.75 20.65
CA PHE A 20 16.84 -17.90 20.04
C PHE A 20 17.44 -19.31 20.15
N PRO A 21 17.39 -19.99 21.32
CA PRO A 21 17.84 -21.38 21.44
C PRO A 21 17.00 -22.35 20.60
N GLN A 22 15.68 -22.12 20.49
CA GLN A 22 14.81 -22.94 19.64
C GLN A 22 15.19 -22.77 18.17
N THR A 23 15.43 -21.55 17.70
CA THR A 23 15.85 -21.28 16.31
C THR A 23 17.16 -21.99 16.00
N LEU A 24 18.15 -21.88 16.89
CA LEU A 24 19.47 -22.49 16.71
C LEU A 24 19.40 -24.03 16.68
N LEU A 25 18.56 -24.63 17.53
CA LEU A 25 18.44 -26.09 17.68
C LEU A 25 17.31 -26.72 16.84
N GLY A 26 16.51 -25.91 16.16
CA GLY A 26 15.43 -26.38 15.29
C GLY A 26 14.15 -26.80 15.98
N GLY A 27 13.82 -26.20 17.12
CA GLY A 27 12.54 -26.36 17.79
C GLY A 27 12.54 -26.95 19.21
N PRO A 28 13.60 -27.60 19.73
CA PRO A 28 13.61 -28.07 21.13
C PRO A 28 13.43 -26.93 22.13
N ARG A 29 12.50 -27.11 23.08
CA ARG A 29 12.15 -26.15 24.13
C ARG A 29 12.87 -26.53 25.43
N PHE A 30 14.16 -26.22 25.53
CA PHE A 30 14.97 -26.51 26.72
C PHE A 30 14.76 -25.52 27.87
N LYS A 31 15.38 -25.77 29.04
CA LYS A 31 15.33 -24.93 30.26
C LYS A 31 16.12 -23.62 30.11
N LEU A 32 15.84 -22.90 29.04
CA LEU A 32 16.35 -21.60 28.66
C LEU A 32 15.11 -20.80 28.22
N GLY A 33 14.31 -20.37 29.19
CA GLY A 33 13.07 -19.61 28.95
C GLY A 33 11.75 -20.36 29.20
N TYR A 34 11.73 -21.71 29.15
CA TYR A 34 10.53 -22.50 29.49
C TYR A 34 10.73 -23.27 30.77
N CYS A 35 9.71 -23.30 31.63
CA CYS A 35 9.67 -24.13 32.83
C CYS A 35 8.81 -25.38 32.58
N ALA A 36 9.45 -26.53 32.36
CA ALA A 36 8.80 -27.82 32.22
C ALA A 36 9.45 -28.86 33.14
N PRO A 37 8.75 -29.95 33.51
CA PRO A 37 9.33 -31.05 34.27
C PRO A 37 10.55 -31.68 33.55
N PRO A 38 11.53 -32.21 34.29
CA PRO A 38 12.79 -32.71 33.72
C PRO A 38 12.58 -33.82 32.67
N TYR A 39 11.53 -34.65 32.81
CA TYR A 39 11.23 -35.71 31.85
C TYR A 39 10.84 -35.17 30.45
N VAL A 40 10.29 -33.96 30.35
CA VAL A 40 9.93 -33.34 29.06
C VAL A 40 11.20 -33.03 28.26
N TYR A 41 12.22 -32.46 28.91
CA TYR A 41 13.49 -32.16 28.25
C TYR A 41 14.25 -33.44 27.86
N VAL A 42 14.19 -34.48 28.68
CA VAL A 42 14.79 -35.80 28.35
C VAL A 42 14.10 -36.39 27.11
N ASN A 43 12.77 -36.38 27.04
CA ASN A 43 12.05 -36.87 25.87
C ASN A 43 12.40 -36.08 24.60
N GLN A 44 12.50 -34.75 24.68
CA GLN A 44 12.92 -33.93 23.54
C GLN A 44 14.36 -34.23 23.10
N ALA A 45 15.28 -34.42 24.05
CA ALA A 45 16.67 -34.78 23.75
C ALA A 45 16.78 -36.17 23.07
N VAL A 46 16.00 -37.15 23.52
CA VAL A 46 15.93 -38.48 22.90
C VAL A 46 15.41 -38.39 21.46
N LEU A 47 14.32 -37.65 21.23
CA LEU A 47 13.78 -37.45 19.89
C LEU A 47 14.77 -36.69 18.98
N PHE A 48 15.48 -35.69 19.51
CA PHE A 48 16.50 -34.94 18.77
C PHE A 48 17.67 -35.80 18.32
N LEU A 49 18.14 -36.75 19.13
CA LEU A 49 19.27 -37.63 18.80
C LEU A 49 18.88 -38.88 17.99
N THR A 50 17.59 -39.11 17.77
CA THR A 50 17.08 -40.29 17.06
C THR A 50 17.65 -40.44 15.63
N PRO A 51 17.74 -39.38 14.80
CA PRO A 51 18.34 -39.48 13.47
C PRO A 51 19.82 -39.87 13.51
N TRP A 52 20.59 -39.34 14.46
CA TRP A 52 21.99 -39.71 14.66
C TRP A 52 22.12 -41.15 15.14
N LEU A 53 21.25 -41.63 16.04
CA LEU A 53 21.28 -43.03 16.49
C LEU A 53 21.12 -43.98 15.29
N PHE A 54 20.08 -43.80 14.48
CA PHE A 54 19.79 -44.70 13.36
C PHE A 54 20.78 -44.56 12.20
N GLY A 55 21.18 -43.33 11.88
CA GLY A 55 22.27 -43.07 10.95
C GLY A 55 23.60 -43.66 11.41
N GLY A 56 23.89 -43.54 12.71
CA GLY A 56 25.05 -44.10 13.38
C GLY A 56 25.14 -45.62 13.23
N VAL A 57 24.02 -46.33 13.45
CA VAL A 57 23.92 -47.78 13.20
C VAL A 57 24.27 -48.11 11.75
N GLY A 58 23.73 -47.36 10.78
CA GLY A 58 24.07 -47.51 9.37
C GLY A 58 25.57 -47.29 9.10
N THR A 59 26.15 -46.21 9.63
CA THR A 59 27.58 -45.90 9.45
C THR A 59 28.50 -46.96 10.08
N LEU A 60 28.15 -47.48 11.25
CA LEU A 60 28.92 -48.51 11.95
C LEU A 60 28.91 -49.83 11.17
N LEU A 61 27.74 -50.26 10.70
CA LEU A 61 27.62 -51.49 9.90
C LEU A 61 28.39 -51.40 8.58
N CYS A 62 28.45 -50.21 7.99
CA CYS A 62 29.28 -49.94 6.81
C CYS A 62 30.78 -49.99 7.14
N GLN A 63 31.21 -49.41 8.26
CA GLN A 63 32.62 -49.45 8.71
C GLN A 63 33.08 -50.86 9.08
N LEU A 64 32.20 -51.69 9.63
CA LEU A 64 32.42 -53.10 9.91
C LEU A 64 32.39 -54.00 8.66
N GLN A 65 32.23 -53.40 7.47
CA GLN A 65 32.14 -54.11 6.18
C GLN A 65 30.98 -55.12 6.09
N LEU A 66 29.96 -54.96 6.94
CA LEU A 66 28.78 -55.84 6.97
C LEU A 66 27.74 -55.45 5.92
N LEU A 67 27.70 -54.17 5.53
CA LEU A 67 26.77 -53.59 4.56
C LEU A 67 27.52 -52.62 3.64
N GLN A 68 27.13 -52.56 2.36
CA GLN A 68 27.62 -51.52 1.44
C GLN A 68 26.97 -50.16 1.78
N GLU A 69 27.63 -49.07 1.41
CA GLU A 69 27.20 -47.69 1.73
C GLU A 69 25.73 -47.41 1.39
N LEU A 70 25.27 -47.84 0.21
CA LEU A 70 23.89 -47.63 -0.23
C LEU A 70 22.88 -48.39 0.63
N TYR A 71 23.15 -49.66 0.95
CA TYR A 71 22.25 -50.47 1.80
C TYR A 71 22.24 -49.97 3.25
N ALA A 72 23.37 -49.47 3.75
CA ALA A 72 23.46 -48.84 5.06
C ALA A 72 22.63 -47.54 5.14
N ALA A 73 22.64 -46.72 4.07
CA ALA A 73 21.81 -45.53 3.96
C ALA A 73 20.30 -45.85 3.84
N VAL A 74 19.94 -46.90 3.09
CA VAL A 74 18.53 -47.35 3.01
C VAL A 74 18.05 -47.85 4.37
N LEU A 75 18.89 -48.60 5.11
CA LEU A 75 18.55 -49.08 6.44
C LEU A 75 18.30 -47.94 7.43
N SER A 76 19.17 -46.92 7.47
CA SER A 76 18.98 -45.76 8.36
C SER A 76 17.69 -44.99 8.01
N GLY A 77 17.39 -44.82 6.72
CA GLY A 77 16.14 -44.20 6.28
C GLY A 77 14.88 -44.99 6.67
N MET A 78 14.91 -46.32 6.56
CA MET A 78 13.77 -47.17 6.97
C MET A 78 13.53 -47.15 8.48
N LEU A 79 14.61 -47.16 9.28
CA LEU A 79 14.51 -47.02 10.74
C LEU A 79 13.91 -45.66 11.14
N MET A 80 14.36 -44.59 10.47
CA MET A 80 13.83 -43.25 10.73
C MET A 80 12.37 -43.11 10.31
N PHE A 81 11.97 -43.68 9.16
CA PHE A 81 10.58 -43.71 8.72
C PHE A 81 9.66 -44.38 9.76
N ALA A 82 10.07 -45.53 10.29
CA ALA A 82 9.31 -46.24 11.32
C ALA A 82 9.18 -45.42 12.62
N ALA A 83 10.25 -44.75 13.04
CA ALA A 83 10.22 -43.89 14.22
C ALA A 83 9.35 -42.64 14.01
N ALA A 84 9.47 -41.97 12.86
CA ALA A 84 8.65 -40.81 12.49
C ALA A 84 7.16 -41.17 12.45
N ALA A 85 6.81 -42.31 11.85
CA ALA A 85 5.44 -42.83 11.84
C ALA A 85 4.92 -43.11 13.26
N GLY A 86 5.76 -43.64 14.15
CA GLY A 86 5.42 -43.84 15.56
C GLY A 86 5.12 -42.55 16.32
N VAL A 87 5.97 -41.51 16.15
CA VAL A 87 5.77 -40.19 16.77
C VAL A 87 4.49 -39.52 16.26
N GLN A 88 4.24 -39.56 14.95
CA GLN A 88 3.04 -38.97 14.36
C GLN A 88 1.76 -39.75 14.74
N ALA A 89 1.83 -41.08 14.82
CA ALA A 89 0.71 -41.89 15.31
C ALA A 89 0.36 -41.55 16.76
N LEU A 90 1.38 -41.33 17.61
CA LEU A 90 1.19 -40.89 19.00
C LEU A 90 0.57 -39.49 19.08
N ALA A 91 1.02 -38.54 18.24
CA ALA A 91 0.47 -37.19 18.17
C ALA A 91 -1.02 -37.19 17.74
N VAL A 92 -1.36 -37.98 16.71
CA VAL A 92 -2.76 -38.15 16.25
C VAL A 92 -3.61 -38.82 17.34
N TYR A 93 -3.07 -39.81 18.03
CA TYR A 93 -3.75 -40.49 19.13
C TYR A 93 -4.03 -39.55 20.32
N ALA A 94 -3.04 -38.72 20.69
CA ALA A 94 -3.19 -37.71 21.73
C ALA A 94 -4.24 -36.65 21.35
N ALA A 95 -4.23 -36.18 20.10
CA ALA A 95 -5.21 -35.23 19.58
C ALA A 95 -6.65 -35.78 19.63
N ARG A 96 -6.84 -37.08 19.36
CA ARG A 96 -8.16 -37.73 19.43
C ARG A 96 -8.67 -37.94 20.86
N ARG A 97 -7.78 -38.11 21.85
CA ARG A 97 -8.16 -38.33 23.26
C ARG A 97 -8.43 -37.04 24.05
N GLY A 98 -7.86 -35.91 23.65
CA GLY A 98 -8.02 -34.62 24.34
C GLY A 98 -9.34 -33.86 24.08
N GLY A 99 -10.42 -34.58 23.74
CA GLY A 99 -11.64 -34.02 23.14
C GLY A 99 -12.57 -33.15 24.00
N THR A 100 -12.13 -32.51 25.09
CA THR A 100 -13.03 -31.69 25.96
C THR A 100 -12.40 -30.47 26.61
N VAL A 101 -11.49 -29.75 25.93
CA VAL A 101 -11.15 -28.37 26.33
C VAL A 101 -11.10 -27.50 25.08
N VAL A 102 -12.17 -26.73 24.92
CA VAL A 102 -12.28 -25.44 24.22
C VAL A 102 -11.59 -25.40 22.84
N GLU A 103 -12.38 -25.40 21.77
CA GLU A 103 -12.02 -24.60 20.59
C GLU A 103 -11.72 -23.19 21.11
N ARG A 104 -10.43 -22.88 21.34
CA ARG A 104 -10.00 -21.51 21.54
C ARG A 104 -10.32 -20.79 20.25
N LEU A 105 -11.38 -20.00 20.31
CA LEU A 105 -11.75 -19.03 19.31
C LEU A 105 -10.52 -18.24 18.88
N GLY A 106 -10.36 -18.05 17.58
CA GLY A 106 -9.55 -16.96 17.04
C GLY A 106 -8.04 -17.20 17.04
N ALA A 107 -7.54 -17.52 15.85
CA ALA A 107 -6.18 -17.27 15.38
C ALA A 107 -4.99 -18.02 16.01
N ALA A 108 -4.44 -18.94 15.22
CA ALA A 108 -3.03 -19.26 15.28
C ALA A 108 -2.20 -18.11 14.71
N SER A 109 -1.96 -17.05 15.48
CA SER A 109 -0.72 -16.30 15.30
C SER A 109 0.41 -17.04 16.01
N ILE A 110 1.62 -16.82 15.52
CA ILE A 110 2.89 -17.28 16.11
C ILE A 110 3.07 -16.75 17.56
N LEU A 111 2.18 -15.87 18.03
CA LEU A 111 2.26 -15.17 19.32
C LEU A 111 1.44 -15.83 20.44
N VAL A 112 0.43 -16.67 20.13
CA VAL A 112 -0.54 -17.21 21.12
C VAL A 112 -0.11 -18.57 21.71
N ASP A 113 0.94 -19.19 21.19
CA ASP A 113 1.36 -20.56 21.53
C ASP A 113 2.12 -20.70 22.87
N GLU A 114 2.17 -19.65 23.70
CA GLU A 114 3.06 -19.57 24.87
C GLU A 114 2.33 -19.37 26.21
N GLU A 115 1.11 -19.92 26.35
CA GLU A 115 0.48 -20.11 27.67
C GLU A 115 1.11 -21.27 28.44
N GLU A 116 1.22 -21.13 29.77
CA GLU A 116 1.78 -22.14 30.67
C GLU A 116 0.95 -23.43 30.63
N VAL A 117 1.54 -24.52 30.14
CA VAL A 117 0.90 -25.84 30.08
C VAL A 117 1.11 -26.55 31.42
N GLU A 118 0.03 -26.95 32.07
CA GLU A 118 0.10 -27.84 33.24
C GLU A 118 0.42 -29.27 32.79
N PHE A 119 1.46 -29.87 33.38
CA PHE A 119 1.92 -31.21 33.00
C PHE A 119 1.52 -32.26 34.05
N THR A 120 0.73 -33.25 33.64
CA THR A 120 0.25 -34.32 34.54
C THR A 120 1.18 -35.54 34.61
N HIS A 121 1.64 -36.08 33.48
CA HIS A 121 2.56 -37.24 33.42
C HIS A 121 3.21 -37.39 32.02
N CYS A 122 4.26 -38.22 31.89
CA CYS A 122 5.16 -38.29 30.72
C CYS A 122 4.52 -38.57 29.35
N VAL A 123 3.32 -39.18 29.30
CA VAL A 123 2.59 -39.55 28.07
C VAL A 123 1.17 -38.97 28.10
N SER A 124 0.92 -37.94 28.90
CA SER A 124 -0.37 -37.26 28.88
C SER A 124 -0.60 -36.61 27.51
N PRO A 125 -1.86 -36.50 27.04
CA PRO A 125 -2.17 -35.82 25.78
C PRO A 125 -1.60 -34.39 25.72
N GLU A 126 -1.55 -33.67 26.85
CA GLU A 126 -0.93 -32.34 26.97
C GLU A 126 0.58 -32.39 26.73
N THR A 127 1.29 -33.34 27.34
CA THR A 127 2.74 -33.51 27.18
C THR A 127 3.09 -33.88 25.74
N VAL A 128 2.30 -34.77 25.12
CA VAL A 128 2.49 -35.15 23.71
C VAL A 128 2.22 -33.97 22.79
N ARG A 129 1.16 -33.19 23.04
CA ARG A 129 0.81 -32.01 22.24
C ARG A 129 1.85 -30.88 22.38
N PHE A 130 2.49 -30.75 23.54
CA PHE A 130 3.58 -29.82 23.78
C PHE A 130 4.88 -30.23 23.08
N ILE A 131 5.21 -31.52 23.06
CA ILE A 131 6.44 -32.02 22.41
C ILE A 131 6.26 -32.11 20.89
N ALA A 132 5.19 -32.76 20.43
CA ALA A 132 4.89 -33.00 19.02
C ALA A 132 3.45 -32.56 18.72
N PRO A 133 3.20 -31.26 18.45
CA PRO A 133 1.89 -30.80 18.01
C PRO A 133 1.50 -31.52 16.72
N GLY A 134 0.31 -32.14 16.71
CA GLY A 134 -0.20 -32.84 15.54
C GLY A 134 -0.37 -31.89 14.35
N LYS A 135 -0.12 -32.39 13.13
CA LYS A 135 -0.31 -31.62 11.89
C LYS A 135 -1.79 -31.45 11.56
N ARG A 136 -2.16 -30.31 10.96
CA ARG A 136 -3.55 -29.98 10.57
C ARG A 136 -4.04 -30.82 9.40
N PHE A 137 -3.18 -31.05 8.41
CA PHE A 137 -3.54 -31.80 7.20
C PHE A 137 -3.02 -33.23 7.25
N GLY A 138 -3.90 -34.21 7.04
CA GLY A 138 -3.52 -35.64 7.00
C GLY A 138 -2.49 -35.96 5.91
N LEU A 139 -2.51 -35.24 4.79
CA LEU A 139 -1.52 -35.37 3.72
C LEU A 139 -0.12 -34.95 4.19
N ASN A 140 -0.01 -33.90 5.02
CA ASN A 140 1.26 -33.44 5.57
C ASN A 140 1.85 -34.45 6.56
N VAL A 141 1.01 -35.17 7.32
CA VAL A 141 1.47 -36.27 8.19
C VAL A 141 2.19 -37.35 7.37
N VAL A 142 1.60 -37.78 6.26
CA VAL A 142 2.19 -38.80 5.37
C VAL A 142 3.43 -38.25 4.67
N LEU A 143 3.36 -37.02 4.14
CA LEU A 143 4.47 -36.41 3.41
C LEU A 143 5.71 -36.23 4.31
N HIS A 144 5.53 -35.69 5.52
CA HIS A 144 6.65 -35.40 6.43
C HIS A 144 7.30 -36.67 6.97
N THR A 145 6.50 -37.74 7.21
CA THR A 145 7.05 -39.03 7.65
C THR A 145 7.88 -39.70 6.56
N VAL A 146 7.41 -39.68 5.31
CA VAL A 146 8.19 -40.17 4.16
C VAL A 146 9.46 -39.33 3.99
N LEU A 147 9.33 -38.00 4.05
CA LEU A 147 10.45 -37.09 3.84
C LEU A 147 11.54 -37.26 4.92
N ALA A 148 11.16 -37.53 6.18
CA ALA A 148 12.09 -37.84 7.26
C ALA A 148 12.91 -39.12 6.99
N GLY A 149 12.25 -40.19 6.52
CA GLY A 149 12.96 -41.42 6.15
C GLY A 149 13.95 -41.18 5.00
N VAL A 150 13.53 -40.45 3.98
CA VAL A 150 14.35 -40.10 2.82
C VAL A 150 15.53 -39.19 3.22
N LEU A 151 15.28 -38.17 4.06
CA LEU A 151 16.29 -37.23 4.53
C LEU A 151 17.36 -37.93 5.38
N CYS A 152 16.96 -38.79 6.33
CA CYS A 152 17.91 -39.53 7.15
C CYS A 152 18.74 -40.51 6.31
N GLY A 153 18.14 -41.20 5.33
CA GLY A 153 18.85 -42.11 4.44
C GLY A 153 19.88 -41.40 3.57
N PHE A 154 19.47 -40.39 2.80
CA PHE A 154 20.39 -39.62 1.97
C PHE A 154 21.38 -38.80 2.80
N GLY A 155 20.98 -38.29 3.95
CA GLY A 155 21.85 -37.60 4.91
C GLY A 155 22.96 -38.51 5.43
N THR A 156 22.63 -39.77 5.77
CA THR A 156 23.63 -40.79 6.12
C THR A 156 24.61 -41.01 4.96
N TRP A 157 24.11 -41.05 3.72
CA TRP A 157 24.95 -41.23 2.53
C TRP A 157 25.86 -40.03 2.24
N TYR A 158 25.39 -38.83 2.55
CA TYR A 158 26.11 -37.57 2.40
C TYR A 158 27.25 -37.45 3.43
N VAL A 159 27.01 -37.84 4.68
CA VAL A 159 27.94 -37.63 5.80
C VAL A 159 28.93 -38.79 5.99
N PHE A 160 28.88 -39.88 5.21
CA PHE A 160 29.79 -41.02 5.40
C PHE A 160 31.26 -40.61 5.56
N LEU A 161 31.89 -41.14 6.61
CA LEU A 161 33.27 -40.79 6.96
C LEU A 161 34.28 -41.13 5.84
N GLY A 162 34.05 -42.23 5.10
CA GLY A 162 34.88 -42.61 3.96
C GLY A 162 34.86 -41.55 2.84
N ARG A 163 33.69 -40.97 2.56
CA ARG A 163 33.51 -39.91 1.58
C ARG A 163 34.16 -38.60 2.03
N LEU A 164 33.94 -38.20 3.28
CA LEU A 164 34.57 -36.99 3.84
C LEU A 164 36.11 -37.10 3.82
N THR A 165 36.64 -38.27 4.15
CA THR A 165 38.09 -38.55 4.10
C THR A 165 38.62 -38.45 2.68
N ALA A 166 37.87 -38.95 1.68
CA ALA A 166 38.23 -38.80 0.26
C ALA A 166 38.19 -37.35 -0.22
N LEU A 167 37.31 -36.51 0.32
CA LEU A 167 37.19 -35.09 -0.06
C LEU A 167 38.27 -34.20 0.57
N TYR A 168 38.63 -34.41 1.84
CA TYR A 168 39.57 -33.52 2.55
C TYR A 168 40.99 -34.09 2.74
N GLY A 169 41.21 -35.38 2.47
CA GLY A 169 42.53 -36.02 2.60
C GLY A 169 43.06 -36.12 4.04
N SER A 170 42.29 -35.67 5.04
CA SER A 170 42.64 -35.69 6.46
C SER A 170 41.50 -36.28 7.28
N THR A 171 41.82 -37.30 8.08
CA THR A 171 40.85 -37.98 8.96
C THR A 171 40.37 -37.06 10.09
N GLY A 172 41.23 -36.18 10.61
CA GLY A 172 40.87 -35.24 11.68
C GLY A 172 39.81 -34.23 11.25
N VAL A 173 40.01 -33.58 10.10
CA VAL A 173 39.02 -32.62 9.54
C VAL A 173 37.71 -33.33 9.23
N SER A 174 37.79 -34.54 8.65
CA SER A 174 36.63 -35.35 8.31
C SER A 174 35.80 -35.75 9.52
N LEU A 175 36.43 -36.04 10.66
CA LEU A 175 35.73 -36.36 11.90
C LEU A 175 34.99 -35.15 12.50
N VAL A 176 35.59 -33.96 12.44
CA VAL A 176 34.93 -32.72 12.89
C VAL A 176 33.72 -32.40 12.00
N VAL A 177 33.90 -32.47 10.68
CA VAL A 177 32.80 -32.25 9.72
C VAL A 177 31.71 -33.31 9.90
N PHE A 178 32.06 -34.57 10.15
CA PHE A 178 31.12 -35.67 10.41
C PHE A 178 30.22 -35.36 11.61
N VAL A 179 30.80 -35.04 12.77
CA VAL A 179 30.05 -34.77 14.00
C VAL A 179 29.14 -33.56 13.83
N LEU A 180 29.66 -32.46 13.29
CA LEU A 180 28.88 -31.23 13.12
C LEU A 180 27.79 -31.38 12.04
N SER A 181 28.02 -32.17 11.00
CA SER A 181 27.00 -32.47 9.98
C SER A 181 25.85 -33.29 10.55
N TRP A 182 26.10 -34.21 11.48
CA TRP A 182 25.03 -34.92 12.20
C TRP A 182 24.17 -33.98 13.04
N VAL A 183 24.78 -32.96 13.66
CA VAL A 183 24.02 -31.93 14.39
C VAL A 183 23.08 -31.19 13.43
N THR A 184 23.57 -30.75 12.26
CA THR A 184 22.73 -30.09 11.24
C THR A 184 21.58 -31.00 10.75
N LEU A 185 21.83 -32.28 10.54
CA LEU A 185 20.79 -33.25 10.14
C LEU A 185 19.73 -33.42 11.23
N CYS A 186 20.13 -33.56 12.49
CA CYS A 186 19.19 -33.67 13.62
C CYS A 186 18.31 -32.44 13.76
N ILE A 187 18.87 -31.24 13.57
CA ILE A 187 18.14 -29.97 13.61
C ILE A 187 17.02 -29.91 12.55
N ALA A 188 17.30 -30.36 11.32
CA ALA A 188 16.30 -30.34 10.25
C ALA A 188 15.22 -31.43 10.42
N GLU A 189 15.62 -32.63 10.83
CA GLU A 189 14.70 -33.75 11.10
C GLU A 189 13.75 -33.45 12.26
N TYR A 190 14.26 -32.81 13.32
CA TYR A 190 13.45 -32.43 14.47
C TYR A 190 12.34 -31.43 14.09
N SER A 191 12.69 -30.42 13.29
CA SER A 191 11.74 -29.41 12.78
C SER A 191 10.62 -30.04 11.93
N LEU A 192 10.95 -31.08 11.16
CA LEU A 192 10.01 -31.76 10.27
C LEU A 192 8.97 -32.60 11.04
N ILE A 193 9.41 -33.36 12.04
CA ILE A 193 8.62 -34.41 12.71
C ILE A 193 8.01 -33.95 14.03
N VAL A 194 8.77 -33.23 14.85
CA VAL A 194 8.44 -32.96 16.25
C VAL A 194 7.84 -31.57 16.38
N ASN A 195 8.65 -30.51 16.36
CA ASN A 195 8.17 -29.14 16.46
C ASN A 195 9.05 -28.20 15.63
N THR A 196 8.43 -27.25 14.94
CA THR A 196 9.11 -26.19 14.20
C THR A 196 9.48 -25.03 15.11
N ALA A 197 10.70 -24.51 14.97
CA ALA A 197 11.10 -23.28 15.64
C ALA A 197 10.42 -22.04 15.05
N ALA A 198 10.30 -20.97 15.84
CA ALA A 198 10.08 -19.64 15.30
C ALA A 198 11.33 -19.21 14.51
N GLU A 199 11.20 -19.02 13.20
CA GLU A 199 12.32 -18.62 12.35
C GLU A 199 12.52 -17.10 12.37
N THR A 200 13.77 -16.64 12.27
CA THR A 200 14.08 -15.21 12.11
C THR A 200 13.72 -14.68 10.72
N ALA A 201 13.69 -15.55 9.71
CA ALA A 201 13.28 -15.24 8.35
C ALA A 201 11.81 -15.63 8.11
N THR A 202 10.89 -14.70 8.35
CA THR A 202 9.45 -14.88 8.13
C THR A 202 8.97 -14.04 6.96
N PHE A 203 8.37 -14.67 5.94
CA PHE A 203 7.82 -13.99 4.76
C PHE A 203 6.30 -13.79 4.85
N GLN A 204 5.58 -14.80 5.34
CA GLN A 204 4.14 -14.73 5.65
C GLN A 204 3.93 -14.87 7.16
N ALA A 205 3.07 -14.02 7.73
CA ALA A 205 2.73 -14.08 9.15
C ALA A 205 1.93 -15.34 9.52
N GLN A 206 1.23 -15.94 8.54
CA GLN A 206 0.44 -17.16 8.73
C GLN A 206 0.96 -18.28 7.83
N ASP A 207 1.25 -19.44 8.42
CA ASP A 207 1.57 -20.66 7.69
C ASP A 207 0.30 -21.45 7.39
N THR A 208 -0.37 -21.07 6.30
CA THR A 208 -1.68 -21.64 5.89
C THR A 208 -1.59 -23.12 5.47
N TYR A 209 -0.47 -23.54 4.88
CA TYR A 209 -0.29 -24.88 4.30
C TYR A 209 0.74 -25.74 5.05
N GLU A 210 1.24 -25.28 6.20
CA GLU A 210 2.30 -25.91 6.99
C GLU A 210 3.59 -26.15 6.17
N ILE A 211 4.04 -25.11 5.46
CA ILE A 211 5.23 -25.14 4.59
C ILE A 211 6.52 -24.90 5.41
N THR A 212 6.43 -24.20 6.54
CA THR A 212 7.58 -23.86 7.40
C THR A 212 8.43 -25.08 7.82
N PRO A 213 7.85 -26.23 8.22
CA PRO A 213 8.62 -27.44 8.54
C PRO A 213 9.50 -27.98 7.40
N LEU A 214 9.18 -27.65 6.14
CA LEU A 214 9.90 -28.13 4.96
C LEU A 214 11.14 -27.27 4.62
N THR A 215 11.28 -26.09 5.23
CA THR A 215 12.35 -25.12 4.91
C THR A 215 13.76 -25.68 5.15
N ARG A 216 14.04 -26.19 6.35
CA ARG A 216 15.37 -26.75 6.71
C ARG A 216 15.71 -28.01 5.89
N PRO A 217 14.80 -29.01 5.77
CA PRO A 217 15.02 -30.17 4.90
C PRO A 217 15.35 -29.82 3.45
N LEU A 218 14.67 -28.83 2.86
CA LEU A 218 14.90 -28.41 1.49
C LEU A 218 16.36 -28.01 1.25
N TYR A 219 16.94 -27.18 2.13
CA TYR A 219 18.34 -26.78 2.01
C TYR A 219 19.27 -27.98 2.07
N ILE A 220 19.01 -28.93 2.95
CA ILE A 220 19.81 -30.16 3.02
C ILE A 220 19.72 -30.96 1.73
N PHE A 221 18.52 -31.10 1.15
CA PHE A 221 18.35 -31.77 -0.14
C PHE A 221 19.10 -31.09 -1.28
N ILE A 222 19.17 -29.75 -1.29
CA ILE A 222 19.96 -29.01 -2.29
C ILE A 222 21.45 -29.39 -2.18
N PHE A 223 22.00 -29.48 -0.96
CA PHE A 223 23.41 -29.83 -0.74
C PHE A 223 23.69 -31.29 -1.14
N ILE A 224 22.78 -32.19 -0.78
CA ILE A 224 22.84 -33.60 -1.18
C ILE A 224 22.78 -33.73 -2.71
N ALA A 225 21.92 -32.99 -3.38
CA ALA A 225 21.78 -33.04 -4.83
C ALA A 225 23.09 -32.65 -5.55
N VAL A 226 23.82 -31.65 -5.06
CA VAL A 226 25.13 -31.26 -5.64
C VAL A 226 26.20 -32.34 -5.42
N ASP A 227 26.24 -32.96 -4.23
CA ASP A 227 27.18 -34.06 -4.00
C ASP A 227 26.82 -35.32 -4.82
N LEU A 228 25.52 -35.63 -4.97
CA LEU A 228 25.09 -36.69 -5.88
C LEU A 228 25.45 -36.38 -7.34
N ALA A 229 25.27 -35.15 -7.80
CA ALA A 229 25.69 -34.72 -9.13
C ALA A 229 27.20 -34.92 -9.33
N ASN A 230 28.02 -34.57 -8.33
CA ASN A 230 29.46 -34.82 -8.32
C ASN A 230 29.81 -36.31 -8.35
N ARG A 231 29.01 -37.17 -7.71
CA ARG A 231 29.22 -38.64 -7.74
C ARG A 231 28.92 -39.25 -9.09
N PHE A 232 27.86 -38.79 -9.77
CA PHE A 232 27.40 -39.39 -11.03
C PHE A 232 27.97 -38.68 -12.28
N SER A 233 28.44 -37.45 -12.16
CA SER A 233 28.96 -36.65 -13.27
C SER A 233 30.48 -36.49 -13.17
N HIS A 234 31.22 -37.51 -13.63
CA HIS A 234 32.69 -37.43 -13.71
C HIS A 234 33.20 -36.45 -14.77
N ALA A 235 32.32 -35.86 -15.58
CA ALA A 235 32.65 -35.00 -16.71
C ALA A 235 32.91 -33.52 -16.32
N VAL A 236 32.58 -33.08 -15.11
CA VAL A 236 32.66 -31.66 -14.71
C VAL A 236 33.61 -31.50 -13.50
N PRO A 237 34.87 -31.06 -13.72
CA PRO A 237 35.86 -30.96 -12.65
C PRO A 237 35.53 -29.87 -11.60
N GLU A 238 34.64 -28.92 -11.93
CA GLU A 238 34.21 -27.84 -11.04
C GLU A 238 33.26 -28.32 -9.93
N LEU A 239 32.62 -29.49 -10.07
CA LEU A 239 31.69 -30.03 -9.07
C LEU A 239 32.40 -30.51 -7.80
N GLN A 240 33.65 -30.96 -7.91
CA GLN A 240 34.42 -31.42 -6.76
C GLN A 240 34.74 -30.29 -5.76
N PRO A 241 35.33 -29.15 -6.16
CA PRO A 241 35.57 -28.04 -5.23
C PRO A 241 34.26 -27.41 -4.74
N ALA A 242 33.21 -27.37 -5.56
CA ALA A 242 31.88 -26.93 -5.12
C ALA A 242 31.32 -27.83 -4.01
N SER A 243 31.42 -29.16 -4.19
CA SER A 243 31.02 -30.14 -3.18
C SER A 243 31.83 -29.98 -1.89
N GLN A 244 33.15 -29.79 -1.97
CA GLN A 244 34.01 -29.53 -0.79
C GLN A 244 33.59 -28.26 -0.04
N ALA A 245 33.32 -27.17 -0.75
CA ALA A 245 32.86 -25.92 -0.15
C ALA A 245 31.49 -26.08 0.51
N LEU A 246 30.55 -26.78 -0.15
CA LEU A 246 29.21 -27.01 0.40
C LEU A 246 29.24 -27.85 1.68
N HIS A 247 30.11 -28.85 1.81
CA HIS A 247 30.24 -29.58 3.07
C HIS A 247 30.74 -28.70 4.22
N VAL A 248 31.56 -27.68 3.94
CA VAL A 248 31.95 -26.67 4.95
C VAL A 248 30.76 -25.79 5.30
N VAL A 249 30.02 -25.27 4.30
CA VAL A 249 28.84 -24.43 4.53
C VAL A 249 27.73 -25.20 5.26
N PHE A 250 27.61 -26.51 5.03
CA PHE A 250 26.62 -27.39 5.67
C PHE A 250 26.72 -27.37 7.20
N VAL A 251 27.94 -27.30 7.74
CA VAL A 251 28.20 -27.19 9.17
C VAL A 251 27.73 -25.85 9.75
N PHE A 252 27.70 -24.79 8.94
CA PHE A 252 27.26 -23.45 9.35
C PHE A 252 25.77 -23.18 9.08
N LEU A 253 25.01 -24.12 8.51
CA LEU A 253 23.57 -23.96 8.27
C LEU A 253 22.78 -23.55 9.54
N PRO A 254 23.03 -24.12 10.74
CA PRO A 254 22.35 -23.67 11.97
C PRO A 254 22.57 -22.19 12.28
N LEU A 255 23.77 -21.67 12.02
CA LEU A 255 24.08 -20.25 12.19
C LEU A 255 23.38 -19.40 11.13
N LEU A 256 23.36 -19.85 9.87
CA LEU A 256 22.70 -19.13 8.78
C LEU A 256 21.18 -19.04 8.95
N TRP A 257 20.54 -20.10 9.48
CA TRP A 257 19.13 -20.07 9.88
C TRP A 257 18.92 -19.12 11.07
N ALA A 258 19.75 -19.19 12.11
CA ALA A 258 19.64 -18.31 13.27
C ALA A 258 19.79 -16.83 12.89
N LEU A 259 20.68 -16.49 11.95
CA LEU A 259 20.88 -15.12 11.46
C LEU A 259 19.79 -14.67 10.46
N GLY A 260 18.92 -15.55 9.98
CA GLY A 260 17.84 -15.21 9.05
C GLY A 260 18.33 -14.88 7.63
N VAL A 261 19.49 -15.38 7.24
CA VAL A 261 20.07 -15.18 5.90
C VAL A 261 19.37 -16.07 4.86
N LEU A 262 18.93 -17.25 5.29
CA LEU A 262 18.28 -18.23 4.42
C LEU A 262 16.77 -17.97 4.36
N PRO A 263 16.19 -17.82 3.16
CA PRO A 263 14.77 -17.53 2.99
C PRO A 263 13.87 -18.74 3.31
N PRO A 264 12.63 -18.50 3.75
CA PRO A 264 11.63 -19.57 3.77
C PRO A 264 11.28 -20.04 2.34
N LEU A 265 10.73 -21.24 2.21
CA LEU A 265 10.54 -21.92 0.92
C LEU A 265 9.61 -21.14 -0.04
N ASP A 266 8.57 -20.52 0.50
CA ASP A 266 7.65 -19.66 -0.24
C ASP A 266 8.34 -18.42 -0.81
N ALA A 267 9.19 -17.75 -0.03
CA ALA A 267 10.00 -16.63 -0.50
C ALA A 267 11.05 -17.07 -1.50
N LEU A 268 11.74 -18.18 -1.26
CA LEU A 268 12.82 -18.70 -2.11
C LEU A 268 12.32 -19.03 -3.52
N LEU A 269 11.18 -19.72 -3.64
CA LEU A 269 10.61 -20.10 -4.92
C LEU A 269 10.16 -18.86 -5.71
N LEU A 270 9.43 -17.95 -5.06
CA LEU A 270 8.95 -16.72 -5.71
C LEU A 270 10.12 -15.82 -6.13
N TRP A 271 11.11 -15.66 -5.26
CA TRP A 271 12.32 -14.88 -5.56
C TRP A 271 13.10 -15.52 -6.70
N GLY A 272 13.36 -16.83 -6.66
CA GLY A 272 14.10 -17.53 -7.69
C GLY A 272 13.42 -17.46 -9.06
N MET A 273 12.09 -17.62 -9.10
CA MET A 273 11.31 -17.44 -10.32
C MET A 273 11.37 -16.00 -10.85
N GLU A 274 11.27 -15.00 -9.98
CA GLU A 274 11.40 -13.59 -10.36
C GLU A 274 12.79 -13.30 -10.91
N GLN A 275 13.87 -13.75 -10.24
CA GLN A 275 15.24 -13.57 -10.73
C GLN A 275 15.45 -14.24 -12.10
N ALA A 276 14.93 -15.46 -12.28
CA ALA A 276 15.02 -16.17 -13.56
C ALA A 276 14.21 -15.47 -14.66
N LEU A 277 13.03 -14.95 -14.35
CA LEU A 277 12.20 -14.20 -15.29
C LEU A 277 12.87 -12.88 -15.70
N VAL A 278 13.35 -12.09 -14.74
CA VAL A 278 13.92 -10.76 -14.99
C VAL A 278 15.27 -10.87 -15.68
N PHE A 279 16.24 -11.57 -15.07
CA PHE A 279 17.61 -11.61 -15.58
C PHE A 279 17.79 -12.67 -16.68
N GLY A 280 17.10 -13.81 -16.57
CA GLY A 280 17.23 -14.92 -17.51
C GLY A 280 16.37 -14.77 -18.76
N LEU A 281 15.13 -14.31 -18.62
CA LEU A 281 14.15 -14.26 -19.72
C LEU A 281 13.74 -12.83 -20.15
N GLY A 282 14.29 -11.80 -19.50
CA GLY A 282 14.10 -10.39 -19.88
C GLY A 282 12.72 -9.82 -19.54
N GLY A 283 12.00 -10.42 -18.58
CA GLY A 283 10.73 -9.90 -18.08
C GLY A 283 10.88 -8.79 -17.05
N SER A 284 9.76 -8.22 -16.62
CA SER A 284 9.71 -7.26 -15.51
C SER A 284 9.37 -7.95 -14.19
N PRO A 285 9.81 -7.40 -13.03
CA PRO A 285 9.28 -7.82 -11.73
C PRO A 285 7.76 -7.61 -11.72
N MET A 286 7.01 -8.58 -11.19
CA MET A 286 5.55 -8.53 -11.25
C MET A 286 4.95 -7.68 -10.15
N SER A 287 4.02 -6.82 -10.55
CA SER A 287 3.28 -5.91 -9.67
C SER A 287 2.00 -6.51 -9.07
N SER A 288 1.63 -7.75 -9.39
CA SER A 288 0.41 -8.41 -8.88
C SER A 288 0.73 -9.50 -7.86
N ASN A 289 -0.16 -9.70 -6.88
CA ASN A 289 -0.02 -10.72 -5.83
C ASN A 289 -0.34 -12.14 -6.31
N ILE A 290 -0.80 -12.29 -7.55
CA ILE A 290 -1.29 -13.57 -8.05
C ILE A 290 -0.09 -14.42 -8.45
N ARG A 291 0.30 -15.35 -7.58
CA ARG A 291 1.35 -16.37 -7.85
C ARG A 291 1.18 -17.03 -9.22
N TYR A 292 -0.07 -17.24 -9.66
CA TYR A 292 -0.40 -17.79 -10.97
C TYR A 292 0.01 -16.89 -12.14
N MET A 293 -0.01 -15.57 -11.99
CA MET A 293 0.37 -14.63 -13.05
C MET A 293 1.90 -14.62 -13.27
N LEU A 294 2.67 -14.66 -12.18
CA LEU A 294 4.13 -14.83 -12.25
C LEU A 294 4.48 -16.17 -12.89
N LEU A 295 3.82 -17.25 -12.46
CA LEU A 295 4.01 -18.57 -13.02
C LEU A 295 3.64 -18.64 -14.50
N SER A 296 2.51 -18.04 -14.91
CA SER A 296 2.10 -18.03 -16.31
C SER A 296 3.08 -17.25 -17.18
N MET A 297 3.54 -16.09 -16.74
CA MET A 297 4.51 -15.31 -17.50
C MET A 297 5.88 -15.98 -17.57
N PHE A 298 6.32 -16.61 -16.49
CA PHE A 298 7.52 -17.44 -16.50
C PHE A 298 7.38 -18.60 -17.49
N ALA A 299 6.28 -19.35 -17.45
CA ALA A 299 6.03 -20.47 -18.34
C ALA A 299 5.98 -20.07 -19.81
N VAL A 300 5.29 -18.98 -20.15
CA VAL A 300 5.22 -18.47 -21.53
C VAL A 300 6.60 -18.01 -22.02
N SER A 301 7.34 -17.26 -21.19
CA SER A 301 8.68 -16.77 -21.55
C SER A 301 9.69 -17.91 -21.70
N PHE A 302 9.61 -18.92 -20.83
CA PHE A 302 10.40 -20.14 -20.94
C PHE A 302 10.03 -20.92 -22.21
N GLY A 303 8.74 -20.99 -22.55
CA GLY A 303 8.26 -21.57 -23.80
C GLY A 303 8.89 -20.94 -25.04
N VAL A 304 9.07 -19.62 -25.07
CA VAL A 304 9.78 -18.92 -26.17
C VAL A 304 11.24 -19.38 -26.29
N ALA A 305 11.96 -19.51 -25.17
CA ALA A 305 13.33 -20.02 -25.16
C ALA A 305 13.41 -21.49 -25.61
N VAL A 306 12.41 -22.31 -25.26
CA VAL A 306 12.32 -23.70 -25.75
C VAL A 306 12.05 -23.72 -27.26
N CYS A 307 11.12 -22.91 -27.77
CA CYS A 307 10.85 -22.81 -29.21
C CYS A 307 12.09 -22.36 -29.99
N ASN A 308 12.82 -21.36 -29.50
CA ASN A 308 14.06 -20.89 -30.13
C ASN A 308 15.13 -21.97 -30.25
N TYR A 309 15.18 -22.94 -29.33
CA TYR A 309 16.12 -24.06 -29.39
C TYR A 309 15.79 -25.06 -30.51
N PHE A 310 14.50 -25.28 -30.77
CA PHE A 310 14.02 -26.27 -31.74
C PHE A 310 13.84 -25.73 -33.17
N ILE A 311 13.82 -24.41 -33.38
CA ILE A 311 13.71 -23.83 -34.72
C ILE A 311 15.04 -24.06 -35.48
N PRO A 312 15.03 -24.73 -36.65
CA PRO A 312 16.25 -25.08 -37.38
C PRO A 312 16.80 -23.95 -38.26
N SER A 313 16.06 -22.85 -38.43
CA SER A 313 16.41 -21.73 -39.31
C SER A 313 16.83 -20.49 -38.51
N THR A 314 17.98 -19.89 -38.84
CA THR A 314 18.46 -18.65 -38.20
C THR A 314 17.50 -17.48 -38.46
N LEU A 315 16.98 -17.37 -39.68
CA LEU A 315 15.95 -16.39 -40.04
C LEU A 315 14.66 -16.63 -39.25
N GLY A 316 14.25 -17.90 -39.10
CA GLY A 316 13.09 -18.27 -38.29
C GLY A 316 13.23 -17.85 -36.83
N VAL A 317 14.41 -18.04 -36.23
CA VAL A 317 14.70 -17.62 -34.85
C VAL A 317 14.67 -16.11 -34.68
N VAL A 318 15.23 -15.34 -35.62
CA VAL A 318 15.22 -13.87 -35.56
C VAL A 318 13.79 -13.31 -35.68
N LEU A 319 13.00 -13.81 -36.64
CA LEU A 319 11.62 -13.39 -36.82
C LEU A 319 10.77 -13.75 -35.59
N PHE A 320 10.85 -15.01 -35.14
CA PHE A 320 10.11 -15.46 -33.96
C PHE A 320 10.52 -14.71 -32.69
N SER A 321 11.82 -14.51 -32.44
CA SER A 321 12.30 -13.80 -31.26
C SER A 321 11.91 -12.32 -31.26
N THR A 322 11.97 -11.65 -32.42
CA THR A 322 11.52 -10.26 -32.55
C THR A 322 10.02 -10.16 -32.28
N SER A 323 9.21 -11.04 -32.87
CA SER A 323 7.76 -11.05 -32.66
C SER A 323 7.36 -11.40 -31.22
N ALA A 324 7.92 -12.48 -30.68
CA ALA A 324 7.64 -12.92 -29.32
C ALA A 324 8.13 -11.91 -28.28
N GLY A 325 9.31 -11.32 -28.49
CA GLY A 325 9.85 -10.27 -27.62
C GLY A 325 8.96 -9.03 -27.57
N PHE A 326 8.43 -8.59 -28.71
CA PHE A 326 7.47 -7.48 -28.77
C PHE A 326 6.15 -7.84 -28.09
N LEU A 327 5.54 -8.99 -28.44
CA LEU A 327 4.25 -9.41 -27.85
C LEU A 327 4.32 -9.58 -26.33
N LEU A 328 5.42 -10.11 -25.80
CA LEU A 328 5.63 -10.28 -24.35
C LEU A 328 5.94 -8.97 -23.62
N SER A 329 6.22 -7.89 -24.34
CA SER A 329 6.43 -6.55 -23.77
C SER A 329 5.15 -5.72 -23.70
N LEU A 330 4.08 -6.13 -24.40
CA LEU A 330 2.82 -5.40 -24.44
C LEU A 330 1.99 -5.60 -23.16
N ASP A 331 1.33 -4.53 -22.72
CA ASP A 331 0.27 -4.62 -21.72
C ASP A 331 -1.07 -4.97 -22.39
N LEU A 332 -1.50 -6.22 -22.23
CA LEU A 332 -2.72 -6.77 -22.84
C LEU A 332 -3.99 -5.99 -22.44
N SER A 333 -3.97 -5.24 -21.34
CA SER A 333 -5.13 -4.43 -20.89
C SER A 333 -5.40 -3.22 -21.79
N GLN A 334 -4.40 -2.74 -22.55
CA GLN A 334 -4.47 -1.50 -23.34
C GLN A 334 -4.46 -1.72 -24.86
N VAL A 335 -4.34 -2.98 -25.30
CA VAL A 335 -4.22 -3.34 -26.72
C VAL A 335 -5.45 -2.89 -27.55
N GLY A 336 -6.62 -2.75 -26.93
CA GLY A 336 -7.86 -2.38 -27.63
C GLY A 336 -7.88 -0.97 -28.23
N THR A 337 -7.22 0.01 -27.63
CA THR A 337 -7.28 1.43 -28.07
C THR A 337 -6.21 1.81 -29.10
N GLU A 338 -5.08 1.11 -29.15
CA GLU A 338 -3.92 1.45 -30.00
C GLU A 338 -3.45 0.29 -30.91
N LEU A 339 -4.35 -0.67 -31.19
CA LEU A 339 -4.03 -1.90 -31.93
C LEU A 339 -3.29 -1.66 -33.26
N LEU A 340 -3.71 -0.66 -34.03
CA LEU A 340 -3.11 -0.35 -35.34
C LEU A 340 -1.65 0.12 -35.21
N LEU A 341 -1.34 0.91 -34.19
CA LEU A 341 0.02 1.39 -33.93
C LEU A 341 0.93 0.22 -33.53
N TYR A 342 0.51 -0.63 -32.59
CA TYR A 342 1.28 -1.81 -32.20
C TYR A 342 1.47 -2.80 -33.36
N LEU A 343 0.45 -3.01 -34.19
CA LEU A 343 0.57 -3.89 -35.36
C LEU A 343 1.57 -3.32 -36.37
N SER A 344 1.51 -2.02 -36.65
CA SER A 344 2.46 -1.36 -37.57
C SER A 344 3.90 -1.43 -37.07
N LEU A 345 4.13 -1.22 -35.77
CA LEU A 345 5.46 -1.34 -35.15
C LEU A 345 5.99 -2.78 -35.23
N LEU A 346 5.15 -3.78 -34.95
CA LEU A 346 5.51 -5.19 -35.06
C LEU A 346 5.92 -5.57 -36.49
N VAL A 347 5.13 -5.15 -37.48
CA VAL A 347 5.43 -5.40 -38.90
C VAL A 347 6.73 -4.71 -39.31
N ALA A 348 6.95 -3.46 -38.88
CA ALA A 348 8.17 -2.73 -39.18
C ALA A 348 9.42 -3.39 -38.55
N ALA A 349 9.36 -3.76 -37.27
CA ALA A 349 10.48 -4.39 -36.56
C ALA A 349 10.82 -5.77 -37.14
N THR A 350 9.81 -6.57 -37.48
CA THR A 350 10.02 -7.90 -38.08
C THR A 350 10.55 -7.80 -39.52
N ALA A 351 10.07 -6.83 -40.30
CA ALA A 351 10.59 -6.57 -41.65
C ALA A 351 12.05 -6.11 -41.61
N GLU A 352 12.40 -5.17 -40.73
CA GLU A 352 13.78 -4.71 -40.53
C GLU A 352 14.70 -5.88 -40.16
N ALA A 353 14.36 -6.62 -39.09
CA ALA A 353 15.16 -7.73 -38.60
C ALA A 353 15.36 -8.82 -39.67
N GLY A 354 14.30 -9.14 -40.41
CA GLY A 354 14.32 -10.14 -41.48
C GLY A 354 15.20 -9.72 -42.66
N LEU A 355 15.06 -8.47 -43.13
CA LEU A 355 15.84 -7.95 -44.25
C LEU A 355 17.33 -7.84 -43.90
N LEU A 356 17.66 -7.30 -42.73
CA LEU A 356 19.06 -7.18 -42.27
C LEU A 356 19.71 -8.56 -42.11
N HIS A 357 19.02 -9.52 -41.49
CA HIS A 357 19.56 -10.87 -41.35
C HIS A 357 19.74 -11.57 -42.71
N HIS A 358 18.79 -11.39 -43.64
CA HIS A 358 18.86 -12.03 -44.95
C HIS A 358 20.02 -11.49 -45.81
N PHE A 359 20.21 -10.16 -45.87
CA PHE A 359 21.23 -9.55 -46.73
C PHE A 359 22.61 -9.47 -46.08
N LEU A 360 22.69 -9.20 -44.78
CA LEU A 360 23.95 -8.94 -44.07
C LEU A 360 24.38 -10.09 -43.16
N GLY A 361 23.49 -11.04 -42.85
CA GLY A 361 23.83 -12.22 -42.04
C GLY A 361 24.89 -13.13 -42.67
N ALA A 362 25.03 -13.10 -44.00
CA ALA A 362 26.06 -13.85 -44.72
C ALA A 362 27.45 -13.18 -44.71
N VAL A 363 27.53 -11.85 -44.57
CA VAL A 363 28.76 -11.03 -44.71
C VAL A 363 29.42 -10.73 -43.35
N GLN A 364 29.13 -11.52 -42.32
CA GLN A 364 29.62 -11.28 -40.96
C GLN A 364 31.15 -11.50 -40.85
N SER A 365 31.91 -10.41 -40.74
CA SER A 365 33.32 -10.41 -40.36
C SER A 365 33.47 -10.50 -38.84
N ARG A 366 34.61 -11.01 -38.36
CA ARG A 366 34.93 -11.08 -36.92
C ARG A 366 35.23 -9.70 -36.31
N ASP A 367 35.56 -8.71 -37.14
CA ASP A 367 35.97 -7.38 -36.71
C ASP A 367 34.77 -6.43 -36.68
N LEU A 368 34.44 -5.96 -35.48
CA LEU A 368 33.37 -4.98 -35.24
C LEU A 368 33.61 -3.66 -36.01
N VAL A 369 34.88 -3.31 -36.23
CA VAL A 369 35.29 -2.03 -36.85
C VAL A 369 35.09 -2.03 -38.38
N THR A 370 35.26 -3.17 -39.05
CA THR A 370 35.19 -3.29 -40.51
C THR A 370 33.92 -4.01 -41.00
N GLY A 371 33.17 -4.63 -40.09
CA GLY A 371 31.94 -5.37 -40.39
C GLY A 371 30.66 -4.55 -40.45
N PRO A 372 29.54 -5.15 -40.88
CA PRO A 372 28.24 -4.49 -40.98
C PRO A 372 27.66 -4.05 -39.62
N GLN A 373 28.15 -4.62 -38.49
CA GLN A 373 27.76 -4.22 -37.14
C GLN A 373 28.42 -2.92 -36.66
N GLY A 374 29.51 -2.47 -37.29
CA GLY A 374 30.27 -1.29 -36.86
C GLY A 374 29.47 0.02 -36.88
N PRO A 375 28.83 0.40 -38.01
CA PRO A 375 28.02 1.61 -38.10
C PRO A 375 26.88 1.65 -37.08
N VAL A 376 26.20 0.52 -36.86
CA VAL A 376 25.12 0.41 -35.87
C VAL A 376 25.66 0.54 -34.44
N SER A 377 26.86 0.02 -34.17
CA SER A 377 27.52 0.15 -32.86
C SER A 377 27.82 1.62 -32.52
N TYR A 378 28.33 2.42 -33.47
CA TYR A 378 28.52 3.86 -33.27
C TYR A 378 27.19 4.60 -33.09
N LEU A 379 26.14 4.20 -33.83
CA LEU A 379 24.80 4.76 -33.66
C LEU A 379 24.27 4.52 -32.23
N LEU A 380 24.43 3.31 -31.68
CA LEU A 380 24.01 3.00 -30.31
C LEU A 380 24.75 3.86 -29.27
N LEU A 381 26.06 4.11 -29.45
CA LEU A 381 26.84 5.00 -28.58
C LEU A 381 26.33 6.44 -28.61
N ILE A 382 26.00 6.96 -29.80
CA ILE A 382 25.46 8.31 -29.98
C ILE A 382 24.07 8.41 -29.35
N LEU A 383 23.19 7.44 -29.64
CA LEU A 383 21.84 7.40 -29.09
C LEU A 383 21.84 7.34 -27.56
N PHE A 384 22.71 6.52 -26.97
CA PHE A 384 22.86 6.44 -25.52
C PHE A 384 23.34 7.77 -24.94
N SER A 385 24.40 8.36 -25.50
CA SER A 385 24.95 9.62 -25.01
C SER A 385 23.93 10.76 -25.07
N LEU A 386 23.15 10.82 -26.16
CA LEU A 386 22.10 11.82 -26.35
C LEU A 386 20.92 11.59 -25.41
N CYS A 387 20.43 10.36 -25.27
CA CYS A 387 19.34 10.02 -24.35
C CYS A 387 19.74 10.27 -22.88
N TRP A 388 20.97 9.92 -22.51
CA TRP A 388 21.52 10.17 -21.17
C TRP A 388 21.62 11.68 -20.89
N ALA A 389 22.16 12.48 -21.81
CA ALA A 389 22.25 13.93 -21.64
C ALA A 389 20.87 14.58 -21.53
N LEU A 390 19.92 14.19 -22.41
CA LEU A 390 18.55 14.70 -22.36
C LEU A 390 17.84 14.33 -21.06
N ARG A 391 18.16 13.18 -20.46
CA ARG A 391 17.62 12.76 -19.16
C ARG A 391 18.15 13.60 -18.01
N GLU A 392 19.46 13.79 -17.94
CA GLU A 392 20.12 14.53 -16.86
C GLU A 392 19.64 16.00 -16.78
N VAL A 393 19.24 16.58 -17.91
CA VAL A 393 18.69 17.94 -17.98
C VAL A 393 17.25 18.05 -17.40
N GLN A 394 16.51 16.95 -17.26
CA GLN A 394 15.10 16.97 -16.82
C GLN A 394 14.91 16.99 -15.29
N GLY A 395 15.89 16.50 -14.52
CA GLY A 395 15.78 16.39 -13.06
C GLY A 395 16.17 17.68 -12.32
N ALA A 396 15.73 17.81 -11.07
CA ALA A 396 16.16 18.90 -10.18
C ALA A 396 17.67 18.83 -9.85
N TYR A 397 18.26 17.64 -9.88
CA TYR A 397 19.69 17.40 -9.70
C TYR A 397 20.28 16.62 -10.88
N VAL A 398 21.57 16.84 -11.11
CA VAL A 398 22.40 16.21 -12.14
C VAL A 398 23.45 15.30 -11.46
N VAL A 399 23.95 14.31 -12.20
CA VAL A 399 25.01 13.37 -11.78
C VAL A 399 24.61 12.63 -10.50
N GLY A 400 23.51 11.87 -10.57
CA GLY A 400 23.08 11.02 -9.47
C GLY A 400 22.73 11.76 -8.17
N GLY A 401 22.31 13.03 -8.26
CA GLY A 401 21.85 13.82 -7.12
C GLY A 401 22.92 14.71 -6.46
N MET A 402 24.12 14.81 -7.04
CA MET A 402 25.24 15.55 -6.44
C MET A 402 25.17 17.06 -6.64
N PHE A 403 24.74 17.51 -7.83
CA PHE A 403 24.74 18.92 -8.21
C PHE A 403 23.34 19.39 -8.58
N LEU A 404 22.97 20.60 -8.15
CA LEU A 404 21.70 21.24 -8.54
C LEU A 404 21.71 21.55 -10.04
N ASN A 405 20.62 21.22 -10.73
CA ASN A 405 20.46 21.51 -12.15
C ASN A 405 20.16 23.01 -12.36
N PRO A 406 21.04 23.77 -13.05
CA PRO A 406 20.79 25.18 -13.32
C PRO A 406 19.66 25.41 -14.34
N LEU A 407 19.32 24.41 -15.16
CA LEU A 407 18.28 24.48 -16.19
C LEU A 407 16.88 24.19 -15.66
N TYR A 408 16.76 23.64 -14.43
CA TYR A 408 15.48 23.34 -13.82
C TYR A 408 14.81 24.63 -13.29
N PRO A 409 13.51 24.85 -13.51
CA PRO A 409 12.82 26.07 -13.07
C PRO A 409 12.86 26.25 -11.55
N LYS A 410 13.27 27.45 -11.09
CA LYS A 410 13.35 27.85 -9.68
C LYS A 410 12.23 28.83 -9.30
N GLY A 411 11.83 28.82 -8.02
CA GLY A 411 10.79 29.70 -7.46
C GLY A 411 9.37 29.19 -7.74
N LEU A 412 8.91 28.22 -6.95
CA LEU A 412 7.66 27.46 -7.15
C LEU A 412 6.39 28.15 -6.64
N SER A 413 6.41 29.43 -6.28
CA SER A 413 5.23 30.06 -5.67
C SER A 413 4.03 30.22 -6.62
N ASN A 414 4.24 30.15 -7.95
CA ASN A 414 3.16 30.22 -8.94
C ASN A 414 3.26 29.10 -9.99
N VAL A 415 2.23 28.24 -10.04
CA VAL A 415 2.10 27.11 -10.98
C VAL A 415 2.15 27.55 -12.43
N GLN A 416 1.57 28.70 -12.78
CA GLN A 416 1.56 29.21 -14.16
C GLN A 416 2.96 29.60 -14.63
N SER A 417 3.74 30.26 -13.75
CA SER A 417 5.12 30.62 -14.04
C SER A 417 5.99 29.37 -14.22
N PHE A 418 5.79 28.35 -13.38
CA PHE A 418 6.47 27.07 -13.50
C PHE A 418 6.16 26.39 -14.84
N LYS A 419 4.88 26.28 -15.22
CA LYS A 419 4.47 25.69 -16.51
C LYS A 419 5.10 26.41 -17.71
N GLN A 420 5.17 27.75 -17.67
CA GLN A 420 5.78 28.53 -18.74
C GLN A 420 7.29 28.28 -18.86
N LYS A 421 8.02 28.28 -17.73
CA LYS A 421 9.47 28.01 -17.71
C LYS A 421 9.80 26.55 -18.08
N ASN A 422 8.92 25.60 -17.78
CA ASN A 422 9.13 24.17 -18.06
C ASN A 422 8.92 23.78 -19.54
N ARG A 423 8.45 24.69 -20.41
CA ARG A 423 8.14 24.38 -21.82
C ARG A 423 9.35 23.85 -22.59
N GLY A 424 10.55 24.39 -22.36
CA GLY A 424 11.79 23.91 -23.00
C GLY A 424 12.14 22.48 -22.59
N LEU A 425 11.97 22.15 -21.31
CA LEU A 425 12.19 20.80 -20.78
C LEU A 425 11.18 19.80 -21.37
N HIS A 426 9.91 20.20 -21.54
CA HIS A 426 8.91 19.37 -22.22
C HIS A 426 9.27 19.01 -23.68
N VAL A 427 9.88 19.94 -24.42
CA VAL A 427 10.35 19.66 -25.80
C VAL A 427 11.51 18.66 -25.77
N ALA A 428 12.50 18.87 -24.89
CA ALA A 428 13.62 17.95 -24.71
C ALA A 428 13.15 16.53 -24.28
N ALA A 429 12.12 16.45 -23.43
CA ALA A 429 11.47 15.21 -23.05
C ALA A 429 10.77 14.51 -24.22
N ALA A 430 10.07 15.26 -25.08
CA ALA A 430 9.45 14.71 -26.29
C ALA A 430 10.50 14.12 -27.26
N ILE A 431 11.62 14.84 -27.47
CA ILE A 431 12.74 14.36 -28.29
C ILE A 431 13.32 13.08 -27.71
N ARG A 432 13.58 13.03 -26.41
CA ARG A 432 14.10 11.82 -25.73
C ARG A 432 13.15 10.65 -25.92
N ARG A 433 11.84 10.82 -25.76
CA ARG A 433 10.86 9.74 -25.93
C ARG A 433 10.91 9.12 -27.31
N VAL A 434 10.94 9.95 -28.36
CA VAL A 434 11.06 9.46 -29.75
C VAL A 434 12.38 8.72 -29.93
N LEU A 435 13.50 9.27 -29.45
CA LEU A 435 14.79 8.60 -29.57
C LEU A 435 14.81 7.25 -28.83
N LEU A 436 14.31 7.20 -27.60
CA LEU A 436 14.43 6.04 -26.72
C LEU A 436 13.43 4.92 -27.03
N TYR A 437 12.18 5.25 -27.37
CA TYR A 437 11.12 4.25 -27.58
C TYR A 437 10.81 3.97 -29.05
N LEU A 438 11.28 4.81 -29.98
CA LEU A 438 11.12 4.57 -31.42
C LEU A 438 12.44 4.32 -32.13
N VAL A 439 13.48 5.14 -31.93
CA VAL A 439 14.73 4.99 -32.70
C VAL A 439 15.66 3.91 -32.13
N SER A 440 15.87 3.92 -30.81
CA SER A 440 16.76 2.98 -30.12
C SER A 440 16.33 1.51 -30.26
N PRO A 441 15.03 1.14 -30.17
CA PRO A 441 14.61 -0.26 -30.31
C PRO A 441 14.94 -0.86 -31.66
N PHE A 442 14.69 -0.12 -32.75
CA PHE A 442 15.03 -0.54 -34.11
C PHE A 442 16.55 -0.69 -34.28
N ALA A 443 17.34 0.28 -33.78
CA ALA A 443 18.81 0.17 -33.80
C ALA A 443 19.33 -1.06 -33.02
N MET A 444 18.71 -1.40 -31.88
CA MET A 444 19.07 -2.58 -31.09
C MET A 444 18.65 -3.89 -31.78
N VAL A 445 17.45 -3.95 -32.38
CA VAL A 445 16.99 -5.08 -33.18
C VAL A 445 17.92 -5.31 -34.37
N ALA A 446 18.31 -4.24 -35.07
CA ALA A 446 19.29 -4.28 -36.15
C ALA A 446 20.61 -4.91 -35.68
N PHE A 447 21.17 -4.45 -34.55
CA PHE A 447 22.40 -5.00 -33.98
C PHE A 447 22.29 -6.51 -33.67
N LEU A 448 21.20 -6.94 -33.01
CA LEU A 448 20.95 -8.35 -32.66
C LEU A 448 20.72 -9.23 -33.88
N SER A 449 20.01 -8.74 -34.90
CA SER A 449 19.72 -9.49 -36.12
C SER A 449 20.96 -9.84 -36.95
N MET A 450 22.03 -9.04 -36.79
CA MET A 450 23.30 -9.20 -37.49
C MET A 450 24.35 -9.95 -36.65
N ASP A 451 23.98 -10.56 -35.52
CA ASP A 451 24.93 -11.17 -34.58
C ASP A 451 25.46 -12.53 -35.03
N LYS A 452 26.72 -12.82 -34.66
CA LYS A 452 27.41 -14.08 -34.98
C LYS A 452 26.87 -15.29 -34.19
N SER A 453 26.32 -15.07 -32.99
CA SER A 453 25.85 -16.16 -32.11
C SER A 453 24.62 -16.89 -32.67
N LEU A 454 23.92 -16.28 -33.63
CA LEU A 454 22.82 -16.90 -34.36
C LEU A 454 23.22 -18.16 -35.14
N ARG A 455 24.52 -18.45 -35.34
CA ARG A 455 24.99 -19.70 -35.99
C ARG A 455 24.99 -20.91 -35.05
N SER A 456 24.95 -20.70 -33.73
CA SER A 456 24.96 -21.76 -32.71
C SER A 456 23.57 -21.95 -32.08
N LEU A 457 22.55 -22.21 -32.90
CA LEU A 457 21.14 -22.26 -32.47
C LEU A 457 20.84 -23.35 -31.43
N HIS A 458 21.51 -24.51 -31.52
CA HIS A 458 21.26 -25.67 -30.64
C HIS A 458 21.99 -25.59 -29.30
N SER A 459 22.44 -24.40 -28.88
CA SER A 459 22.93 -24.17 -27.53
C SER A 459 21.82 -23.58 -26.66
N ALA A 460 21.51 -24.23 -25.55
CA ALA A 460 20.50 -23.75 -24.60
C ALA A 460 20.83 -22.34 -24.07
N SER A 461 22.11 -22.03 -23.85
CA SER A 461 22.54 -20.71 -23.36
C SER A 461 22.27 -19.59 -24.36
N VAL A 462 22.48 -19.85 -25.65
CA VAL A 462 22.24 -18.89 -26.73
C VAL A 462 20.75 -18.66 -26.91
N SER A 463 19.93 -19.72 -26.85
CA SER A 463 18.48 -19.60 -26.96
C SER A 463 17.87 -18.73 -25.84
N VAL A 464 18.30 -18.95 -24.59
CA VAL A 464 17.89 -18.12 -23.44
C VAL A 464 18.38 -16.68 -23.61
N GLY A 465 19.65 -16.49 -23.97
CA GLY A 465 20.25 -15.17 -24.18
C GLY A 465 19.55 -14.35 -25.27
N LEU A 466 19.18 -14.97 -26.40
CA LEU A 466 18.46 -14.31 -27.49
C LEU A 466 17.03 -13.93 -27.08
N THR A 467 16.31 -14.85 -26.42
CA THR A 467 14.97 -14.60 -25.90
C THR A 467 14.96 -13.37 -24.98
N ARG A 468 15.93 -13.32 -24.06
CA ARG A 468 16.12 -12.20 -23.14
C ARG A 468 16.50 -10.90 -23.85
N ALA A 469 17.40 -10.95 -24.84
CA ALA A 469 17.88 -9.78 -25.55
C ALA A 469 16.76 -9.13 -26.37
N PHE A 470 16.05 -9.90 -27.22
CA PHE A 470 14.97 -9.37 -28.06
C PHE A 470 13.77 -8.86 -27.26
N ARG A 471 13.44 -9.49 -26.13
CA ARG A 471 12.42 -8.96 -25.22
C ARG A 471 12.87 -7.69 -24.52
N GLY A 472 14.09 -7.66 -24.01
CA GLY A 472 14.65 -6.52 -23.27
C GLY A 472 14.65 -5.21 -24.07
N VAL A 473 14.78 -5.29 -25.40
CA VAL A 473 14.71 -4.13 -26.30
C VAL A 473 13.42 -3.34 -26.14
N TRP A 474 12.28 -4.02 -25.99
CA TRP A 474 10.95 -3.40 -25.88
C TRP A 474 10.50 -3.24 -24.42
N GLN A 475 10.85 -4.18 -23.55
CA GLN A 475 10.45 -4.17 -22.15
C GLN A 475 11.17 -3.07 -21.34
N SER A 476 12.47 -2.85 -21.60
CA SER A 476 13.32 -1.92 -20.85
C SER A 476 14.37 -1.31 -21.78
N SER A 477 13.92 -0.50 -22.75
CA SER A 477 14.76 0.00 -23.85
C SER A 477 16.00 0.77 -23.38
N GLU A 478 15.90 1.55 -22.30
CA GLU A 478 17.04 2.30 -21.75
C GLU A 478 18.11 1.33 -21.17
N ASP A 479 17.68 0.23 -20.53
CA ASP A 479 18.57 -0.78 -19.93
C ASP A 479 19.23 -1.65 -20.98
N ALA A 480 18.44 -2.07 -21.95
CA ALA A 480 18.95 -2.80 -23.10
C ALA A 480 19.99 -1.95 -23.84
N LEU A 481 19.73 -0.65 -24.03
CA LEU A 481 20.65 0.26 -24.70
C LEU A 481 21.97 0.40 -23.93
N LEU A 482 21.91 0.60 -22.61
CA LEU A 482 23.09 0.67 -21.76
C LEU A 482 23.90 -0.64 -21.76
N GLN A 483 23.23 -1.78 -21.61
CA GLN A 483 23.86 -3.11 -21.64
C GLN A 483 24.57 -3.36 -22.99
N MET A 484 23.92 -3.00 -24.10
CA MET A 484 24.48 -3.10 -25.45
C MET A 484 25.69 -2.20 -25.64
N VAL A 485 25.63 -0.95 -25.17
CA VAL A 485 26.75 -0.01 -25.23
C VAL A 485 27.96 -0.52 -24.46
N VAL A 486 27.76 -1.09 -23.27
CA VAL A 486 28.86 -1.69 -22.49
C VAL A 486 29.50 -2.85 -23.25
N VAL A 487 28.70 -3.75 -23.85
CA VAL A 487 29.23 -4.86 -24.66
C VAL A 487 30.02 -4.32 -25.87
N VAL A 488 29.48 -3.32 -26.58
CA VAL A 488 30.15 -2.65 -27.71
C VAL A 488 31.48 -2.02 -27.28
N ILE A 489 31.52 -1.32 -26.14
CA ILE A 489 32.76 -0.71 -25.62
C ILE A 489 33.81 -1.77 -25.30
N VAL A 490 33.41 -2.88 -24.67
CA VAL A 490 34.32 -4.00 -24.37
C VAL A 490 34.87 -4.61 -25.66
N GLN A 491 34.03 -4.80 -26.67
CA GLN A 491 34.45 -5.32 -27.98
C GLN A 491 35.37 -4.35 -28.73
N LEU A 492 35.07 -3.05 -28.72
CA LEU A 492 35.94 -2.02 -29.30
C LEU A 492 37.29 -1.91 -28.59
N ALA A 493 37.31 -2.05 -27.25
CA ALA A 493 38.53 -2.03 -26.45
C ALA A 493 39.40 -3.27 -26.64
N ALA A 494 38.80 -4.43 -26.92
CA ALA A 494 39.52 -5.66 -27.26
C ALA A 494 40.23 -5.57 -28.63
N GLY A 495 39.67 -4.81 -29.58
CA GLY A 495 40.20 -4.69 -30.94
C GLY A 495 40.33 -6.07 -31.60
N ASP A 496 41.48 -6.36 -32.20
CA ASP A 496 41.76 -7.65 -32.87
C ASP A 496 42.14 -8.78 -31.89
N LYS A 497 42.23 -8.50 -30.58
CA LYS A 497 42.63 -9.49 -29.58
C LYS A 497 41.40 -10.27 -29.12
N THR A 498 41.42 -11.59 -29.32
CA THR A 498 40.39 -12.48 -28.79
C THR A 498 40.48 -12.53 -27.27
N LEU A 499 39.38 -12.24 -26.57
CA LEU A 499 39.28 -12.43 -25.12
C LEU A 499 38.82 -13.87 -24.85
N PRO A 500 39.72 -14.79 -24.45
CA PRO A 500 39.36 -16.19 -24.25
C PRO A 500 38.26 -16.30 -23.19
N GLY A 501 37.17 -17.01 -23.51
CA GLY A 501 36.00 -17.16 -22.65
C GLY A 501 34.90 -16.11 -22.87
N TRP A 502 35.23 -14.84 -23.14
CA TRP A 502 34.20 -13.81 -23.39
C TRP A 502 33.56 -13.97 -24.77
N ASP A 503 34.38 -14.15 -25.81
CA ASP A 503 33.92 -14.26 -27.20
C ASP A 503 33.14 -15.55 -27.48
N THR A 504 33.30 -16.57 -26.64
CA THR A 504 32.65 -17.88 -26.76
C THR A 504 31.24 -17.94 -26.16
N LEU A 505 30.86 -16.98 -25.30
CA LEU A 505 29.58 -16.99 -24.60
C LEU A 505 28.39 -16.59 -25.50
N GLY A 506 28.65 -15.88 -26.60
CA GLY A 506 27.62 -15.31 -27.48
C GLY A 506 27.01 -14.03 -26.90
N THR A 507 26.57 -13.13 -27.78
CA THR A 507 26.16 -11.75 -27.42
C THR A 507 24.96 -11.73 -26.46
N GLY A 508 23.99 -12.64 -26.61
CA GLY A 508 22.86 -12.74 -25.69
C GLY A 508 23.26 -13.07 -24.23
N VAL A 509 24.25 -13.96 -24.05
CA VAL A 509 24.77 -14.32 -22.72
C VAL A 509 25.67 -13.21 -22.16
N GLN A 510 26.44 -12.54 -23.02
CA GLN A 510 27.21 -11.35 -22.63
C GLN A 510 26.28 -10.26 -22.07
N LEU A 511 25.16 -9.98 -22.73
CA LEU A 511 24.17 -9.00 -22.26
C LEU A 511 23.52 -9.42 -20.93
N LEU A 512 23.25 -10.73 -20.75
CA LEU A 512 22.76 -11.26 -19.48
C LEU A 512 23.76 -11.02 -18.35
N LEU A 513 25.04 -11.35 -18.57
CA LEU A 513 26.10 -11.17 -17.58
C LEU A 513 26.33 -9.69 -17.25
N VAL A 514 26.39 -8.82 -18.26
CA VAL A 514 26.50 -7.36 -18.06
C VAL A 514 25.30 -6.85 -17.27
N GLY A 515 24.07 -7.22 -17.65
CA GLY A 515 22.86 -6.82 -16.93
C GLY A 515 22.88 -7.26 -15.46
N LEU A 516 23.27 -8.50 -15.19
CA LEU A 516 23.41 -9.01 -13.82
C LEU A 516 24.49 -8.24 -13.04
N LEU A 517 25.68 -8.04 -13.61
CA LEU A 517 26.77 -7.31 -12.96
C LEU A 517 26.40 -5.86 -12.67
N MET A 518 25.73 -5.18 -13.61
CA MET A 518 25.30 -3.79 -13.44
C MET A 518 24.24 -3.65 -12.35
N ASP A 519 23.27 -4.55 -12.29
CA ASP A 519 22.30 -4.57 -11.21
C ASP A 519 22.98 -4.83 -9.86
N ARG A 520 23.86 -5.85 -9.76
CA ARG A 520 24.57 -6.17 -8.51
C ARG A 520 25.48 -5.04 -8.06
N LEU A 521 26.15 -4.35 -8.98
CA LEU A 521 26.94 -3.15 -8.70
C LEU A 521 26.06 -2.00 -8.18
N THR A 522 24.90 -1.77 -8.81
CA THR A 522 23.96 -0.73 -8.40
C THR A 522 23.41 -1.00 -6.99
N GLN A 523 23.05 -2.25 -6.70
CA GLN A 523 22.63 -2.68 -5.37
C GLN A 523 23.77 -2.54 -4.34
N PHE A 524 24.99 -2.91 -4.69
CA PHE A 524 26.16 -2.74 -3.83
C PHE A 524 26.39 -1.26 -3.48
N LEU A 525 26.36 -0.37 -4.47
CA LEU A 525 26.52 1.08 -4.25
C LEU A 525 25.39 1.66 -3.39
N ALA A 526 24.14 1.24 -3.61
CA ALA A 526 23.00 1.67 -2.81
C ALA A 526 23.10 1.20 -1.35
N LYS A 527 23.50 -0.05 -1.11
CA LYS A 527 23.73 -0.62 0.22
C LYS A 527 24.93 0.00 0.91
N LEU A 528 26.00 0.31 0.18
CA LEU A 528 27.17 1.01 0.70
C LEU A 528 26.80 2.44 1.13
N LYS A 529 26.05 3.17 0.30
CA LYS A 529 25.52 4.50 0.64
C LYS A 529 24.69 4.43 1.93
N PHE A 530 23.77 3.46 2.02
CA PHE A 530 22.95 3.25 3.21
C PHE A 530 23.77 2.94 4.47
N THR A 531 24.76 2.04 4.36
CA THR A 531 25.68 1.67 5.45
C THR A 531 26.45 2.89 5.96
N LEU A 532 26.99 3.70 5.04
CA LEU A 532 27.71 4.93 5.38
C LEU A 532 26.78 5.96 6.04
N THR A 533 25.55 6.14 5.56
CA THR A 533 24.57 7.05 6.18
C THR A 533 24.29 6.64 7.63
N VAL A 534 24.03 5.36 7.90
CA VAL A 534 23.78 4.86 9.28
C VAL A 534 25.03 5.03 10.17
N LEU A 535 26.23 4.74 9.66
CA LEU A 535 27.47 4.93 10.41
C LEU A 535 27.70 6.40 10.78
N VAL A 536 27.58 7.32 9.83
CA VAL A 536 27.78 8.75 10.06
C VAL A 536 26.74 9.30 11.05
N THR A 537 25.47 8.99 10.82
CA THR A 537 24.36 9.50 11.62
C THR A 537 24.36 8.95 13.05
N SER A 538 24.89 7.74 13.28
CA SER A 538 25.08 7.19 14.63
C SER A 538 25.97 8.06 15.54
N TRP A 539 26.84 8.91 14.96
CA TRP A 539 27.68 9.86 15.70
C TRP A 539 27.15 11.28 15.65
N THR A 540 26.70 11.75 14.48
CA THR A 540 26.33 13.16 14.27
C THR A 540 24.97 13.49 14.88
N GLU A 541 24.03 12.54 14.91
CA GLU A 541 22.69 12.79 15.45
C GLU A 541 22.63 12.55 16.95
N LYS A 542 22.35 13.62 17.71
CA LYS A 542 22.30 13.58 19.18
C LYS A 542 21.28 12.56 19.71
N LYS A 543 20.15 12.37 19.02
CA LYS A 543 19.09 11.41 19.41
C LYS A 543 19.48 9.94 19.13
N GLN A 544 20.40 9.71 18.20
CA GLN A 544 20.88 8.37 17.81
C GLN A 544 22.19 7.99 18.54
N ARG A 545 22.95 8.99 19.01
CA ARG A 545 24.23 8.80 19.67
C ARG A 545 24.09 8.16 21.06
N ARG A 546 24.38 6.86 21.14
CA ARG A 546 24.52 6.10 22.41
C ARG A 546 25.88 6.30 23.06
N GLN A 547 26.01 5.98 24.35
CA GLN A 547 27.31 5.90 25.04
C GLN A 547 28.30 4.98 24.33
N SER A 548 27.82 3.86 23.79
CA SER A 548 28.62 2.88 23.03
C SER A 548 28.80 3.24 21.54
N ALA A 549 28.33 4.39 21.05
CA ALA A 549 28.46 4.74 19.64
C ALA A 549 29.93 4.79 19.18
N GLY A 550 30.83 5.33 20.02
CA GLY A 550 32.26 5.35 19.73
C GLY A 550 32.90 3.96 19.65
N THR A 551 32.51 3.04 20.53
CA THR A 551 33.02 1.65 20.51
C THR A 551 32.47 0.87 19.33
N LEU A 552 31.19 1.07 18.97
CA LEU A 552 30.60 0.46 17.77
C LEU A 552 31.25 0.97 16.49
N LEU A 553 31.58 2.26 16.40
CA LEU A 553 32.30 2.82 15.25
C LEU A 553 33.72 2.29 15.16
N ALA A 554 34.44 2.20 16.29
CA ALA A 554 35.76 1.59 16.33
C ALA A 554 35.73 0.11 15.93
N LEU A 555 34.71 -0.64 16.36
CA LEU A 555 34.50 -2.03 15.98
C LEU A 555 34.22 -2.18 14.49
N ASN A 556 33.33 -1.35 13.92
CA ASN A 556 33.06 -1.35 12.48
C ASN A 556 34.29 -0.95 11.66
N ALA A 557 35.12 -0.03 12.15
CA ALA A 557 36.38 0.34 11.50
C ALA A 557 37.40 -0.81 11.54
N ALA A 558 37.53 -1.50 12.69
CA ALA A 558 38.42 -2.65 12.83
C ALA A 558 37.94 -3.86 12.00
N LEU A 559 36.63 -4.07 11.92
CA LEU A 559 35.98 -5.15 11.18
C LEU A 559 35.48 -4.71 9.80
N TRP A 560 36.02 -3.64 9.22
CA TRP A 560 35.58 -3.12 7.93
C TRP A 560 35.58 -4.17 6.80
N PRO A 561 36.58 -5.08 6.69
CA PRO A 561 36.52 -6.17 5.70
C PRO A 561 35.31 -7.08 5.88
N LEU A 562 34.88 -7.33 7.12
CA LEU A 562 33.69 -8.14 7.43
C LEU A 562 32.41 -7.38 7.07
N VAL A 563 32.32 -6.08 7.41
CA VAL A 563 31.18 -5.23 7.03
C VAL A 563 31.04 -5.19 5.51
N LEU A 564 32.15 -5.00 4.79
CA LEU A 564 32.16 -5.03 3.33
C LEU A 564 31.72 -6.39 2.79
N ALA A 565 32.15 -7.50 3.41
CA ALA A 565 31.72 -8.85 3.04
C ALA A 565 30.20 -9.06 3.25
N VAL A 566 29.63 -8.50 4.32
CA VAL A 566 28.17 -8.52 4.56
C VAL A 566 27.44 -7.72 3.48
N VAL A 567 27.92 -6.52 3.14
CA VAL A 567 27.33 -5.67 2.08
C VAL A 567 27.42 -6.34 0.71
N THR A 568 28.56 -6.95 0.37
CA THR A 568 28.72 -7.67 -0.91
C THR A 568 27.85 -8.92 -0.96
N LEU A 569 27.78 -9.71 0.11
CA LEU A 569 26.91 -10.88 0.19
C LEU A 569 25.43 -10.49 0.04
N SER A 570 24.99 -9.45 0.73
CA SER A 570 23.64 -8.90 0.61
C SER A 570 23.34 -8.40 -0.82
N ALA A 571 24.31 -7.77 -1.48
CA ALA A 571 24.17 -7.36 -2.89
C ALA A 571 24.08 -8.56 -3.84
N LEU A 572 24.97 -9.55 -3.71
CA LEU A 572 25.00 -10.75 -4.55
C LEU A 572 23.70 -11.55 -4.48
N LEU A 573 23.16 -11.71 -3.28
CA LEU A 573 21.91 -12.39 -3.00
C LEU A 573 20.67 -11.53 -3.31
N SER A 574 20.85 -10.27 -3.70
CA SER A 574 19.78 -9.27 -3.84
C SER A 574 18.87 -9.16 -2.61
N ALA A 575 19.44 -9.40 -1.43
CA ALA A 575 18.73 -9.41 -0.16
C ALA A 575 18.78 -8.02 0.51
N PRO A 576 17.82 -7.66 1.39
CA PRO A 576 17.88 -6.42 2.14
C PRO A 576 19.03 -6.42 3.16
N LEU A 577 19.63 -5.25 3.40
CA LEU A 577 20.59 -5.07 4.49
C LEU A 577 19.86 -4.64 5.76
N LEU A 578 19.90 -5.45 6.81
CA LEU A 578 19.15 -5.24 8.06
C LEU A 578 20.03 -4.49 9.08
N PRO A 579 19.71 -3.23 9.45
CA PRO A 579 20.35 -2.55 10.57
C PRO A 579 19.67 -2.96 11.88
N LEU A 580 20.32 -3.81 12.67
CA LEU A 580 19.70 -4.38 13.87
C LEU A 580 19.36 -3.26 14.88
N PHE A 581 18.07 -3.11 15.22
CA PHE A 581 17.57 -2.04 16.10
C PHE A 581 17.99 -0.63 15.64
N THR A 582 18.21 -0.43 14.34
CA THR A 582 18.75 0.81 13.75
C THR A 582 20.16 1.20 14.21
N LEU A 583 20.88 0.30 14.87
CA LEU A 583 22.29 0.47 15.19
C LEU A 583 23.18 0.25 13.96
N PRO A 584 24.43 0.73 13.98
CA PRO A 584 25.45 0.39 12.99
C PRO A 584 25.95 -1.06 13.15
N ILE A 585 25.02 -2.03 13.17
CA ILE A 585 25.26 -3.46 13.18
C ILE A 585 24.42 -4.04 12.04
N PHE A 586 25.10 -4.55 11.02
CA PHE A 586 24.46 -4.94 9.77
C PHE A 586 24.41 -6.46 9.64
N LEU A 587 23.23 -6.98 9.33
CA LEU A 587 23.00 -8.38 8.99
C LEU A 587 22.45 -8.51 7.57
N VAL A 588 22.71 -9.63 6.91
CA VAL A 588 22.10 -9.96 5.63
C VAL A 588 20.70 -10.48 5.91
N GLY A 589 19.65 -9.75 5.50
CA GLY A 589 18.30 -10.30 5.51
C GLY A 589 18.16 -11.39 4.44
N PHE A 590 17.01 -12.06 4.38
CA PHE A 590 16.81 -13.12 3.40
C PHE A 590 16.41 -12.58 2.00
N PRO A 591 16.84 -13.23 0.90
CA PRO A 591 16.36 -12.98 -0.45
C PRO A 591 14.85 -13.16 -0.55
N ARG A 592 14.17 -12.17 -1.11
CA ARG A 592 12.71 -12.18 -1.27
C ARG A 592 12.34 -11.42 -2.53
N PRO A 593 11.16 -11.69 -3.14
CA PRO A 593 10.69 -10.93 -4.29
C PRO A 593 10.72 -9.42 -4.03
N GLN A 594 10.89 -8.63 -5.08
CA GLN A 594 10.96 -7.17 -4.95
C GLN A 594 9.70 -6.59 -4.29
N ARG A 595 8.53 -7.16 -4.60
CA ARG A 595 7.30 -6.90 -3.85
C ARG A 595 7.30 -7.70 -2.56
N SER A 596 7.27 -7.00 -1.43
CA SER A 596 7.46 -7.61 -0.11
C SER A 596 6.29 -8.45 0.39
N TRP A 597 5.05 -8.27 -0.11
CA TRP A 597 3.86 -8.86 0.53
C TRP A 597 3.00 -9.69 -0.43
N PRO A 598 2.75 -10.97 -0.13
CA PRO A 598 1.98 -11.89 -0.98
C PRO A 598 0.45 -11.84 -0.74
N GLY A 599 -0.03 -11.10 0.27
CA GLY A 599 -1.45 -11.00 0.62
C GLY A 599 -2.12 -9.74 0.03
N PRO A 600 -3.47 -9.70 -0.08
CA PRO A 600 -4.16 -8.43 -0.30
C PRO A 600 -3.71 -7.45 0.79
N VAL A 601 -3.27 -6.26 0.37
CA VAL A 601 -2.89 -5.19 1.30
C VAL A 601 -4.06 -5.05 2.27
N GLY A 602 -3.81 -5.23 3.57
CA GLY A 602 -4.85 -5.05 4.58
C GLY A 602 -5.56 -3.72 4.31
N THR A 603 -6.88 -3.69 4.50
CA THR A 603 -7.65 -2.45 4.28
C THR A 603 -7.02 -1.36 5.13
N ALA A 604 -6.46 -0.36 4.47
CA ALA A 604 -5.98 0.86 5.11
C ALA A 604 -7.06 1.34 6.08
N CYS A 605 -6.70 1.72 7.30
CA CYS A 605 -7.68 2.13 8.30
C CYS A 605 -8.41 3.37 7.76
N PRO A 606 -9.68 3.24 7.31
CA PRO A 606 -10.34 4.33 6.62
C PRO A 606 -10.62 5.42 7.65
N CYS A 607 -9.87 6.51 7.57
CA CYS A 607 -10.10 7.69 8.38
C CYS A 607 -10.72 8.80 7.51
N PRO A 608 -11.23 9.89 8.11
CA PRO A 608 -11.80 11.02 7.37
C PRO A 608 -10.86 11.63 6.32
N ASP A 609 -9.55 11.50 6.49
CA ASP A 609 -8.54 12.07 5.59
C ASP A 609 -8.31 11.23 4.32
N SER A 610 -8.70 9.95 4.34
CA SER A 610 -8.52 9.03 3.21
C SER A 610 -9.17 9.52 1.91
N VAL A 611 -10.24 10.31 2.02
CA VAL A 611 -11.00 10.89 0.90
C VAL A 611 -10.15 11.88 0.09
N PHE A 612 -9.29 12.67 0.74
CA PHE A 612 -8.44 13.63 0.05
C PHE A 612 -7.37 12.93 -0.78
N TYR A 613 -6.81 11.83 -0.28
CA TYR A 613 -5.90 10.99 -1.05
C TYR A 613 -6.62 10.31 -2.23
N GLN A 614 -7.87 9.87 -2.03
CA GLN A 614 -8.69 9.32 -3.10
C GLN A 614 -8.91 10.35 -4.22
N GLN A 615 -9.30 11.58 -3.89
CA GLN A 615 -9.48 12.66 -4.87
C GLN A 615 -8.18 12.99 -5.61
N MET A 616 -7.08 13.18 -4.87
CA MET A 616 -5.79 13.54 -5.47
C MET A 616 -5.24 12.45 -6.40
N SER A 617 -5.56 11.17 -6.12
CA SER A 617 -4.94 10.03 -6.80
C SER A 617 -5.02 10.09 -8.33
N GLY A 618 -6.16 10.52 -8.89
CA GLY A 618 -6.33 10.62 -10.35
C GLY A 618 -5.48 11.72 -11.00
N SER A 619 -5.44 12.91 -10.39
CA SER A 619 -4.66 14.03 -10.93
C SER A 619 -3.16 13.79 -10.76
N LEU A 620 -2.74 13.24 -9.62
CA LEU A 620 -1.37 12.84 -9.34
C LEU A 620 -0.91 11.74 -10.29
N ALA A 621 -1.76 10.74 -10.55
CA ALA A 621 -1.50 9.68 -11.53
C ALA A 621 -1.17 10.24 -12.93
N SER A 622 -1.97 11.20 -13.41
CA SER A 622 -1.75 11.85 -14.70
C SER A 622 -0.43 12.65 -14.73
N ALA A 623 -0.13 13.38 -13.66
CA ALA A 623 1.11 14.15 -13.53
C ALA A 623 2.35 13.24 -13.46
N LEU A 624 2.29 12.16 -12.69
CA LEU A 624 3.33 11.14 -12.58
C LEU A 624 3.59 10.48 -13.93
N ARG A 625 2.55 10.06 -14.66
CA ARG A 625 2.69 9.49 -16.01
C ARG A 625 3.50 10.41 -16.92
N THR A 626 3.18 11.71 -16.89
CA THR A 626 3.92 12.72 -17.69
C THR A 626 5.38 12.85 -17.25
N ALA A 627 5.63 12.78 -15.94
CA ALA A 627 6.96 12.88 -15.35
C ALA A 627 7.84 11.63 -15.57
N PHE A 628 7.23 10.44 -15.64
CA PHE A 628 7.89 9.20 -16.08
C PHE A 628 8.23 9.24 -17.56
N ALA A 629 7.27 9.64 -18.38
CA ALA A 629 7.45 9.73 -19.81
C ALA A 629 8.53 10.78 -20.17
N SER A 630 8.67 11.86 -19.39
CA SER A 630 9.80 12.80 -19.53
C SER A 630 11.12 12.29 -18.96
N GLY A 631 11.06 11.28 -18.10
CA GLY A 631 12.16 10.70 -17.33
C GLY A 631 12.79 11.67 -16.34
N SER A 632 12.02 12.65 -15.87
CA SER A 632 12.37 13.58 -14.77
C SER A 632 12.49 12.88 -13.40
N LEU A 633 11.80 11.75 -13.23
CA LEU A 633 11.83 10.92 -12.02
C LEU A 633 12.98 9.90 -12.00
N GLY A 634 13.83 9.91 -13.05
CA GLY A 634 14.90 8.95 -13.21
C GLY A 634 14.43 7.57 -13.68
N TYR A 635 15.35 6.62 -13.64
CA TYR A 635 15.26 5.36 -14.39
C TYR A 635 14.49 4.24 -13.71
N ASP A 636 14.55 4.21 -12.38
CA ASP A 636 14.00 3.11 -11.62
C ASP A 636 13.63 3.61 -10.23
N PRO A 637 12.63 4.49 -10.13
CA PRO A 637 12.19 4.92 -8.83
C PRO A 637 11.26 3.82 -8.32
N THR A 638 11.84 2.75 -7.77
CA THR A 638 11.14 1.75 -6.95
C THR A 638 10.44 2.41 -5.77
N LEU A 639 10.78 3.67 -5.47
CA LEU A 639 10.21 4.42 -4.37
C LEU A 639 10.32 5.94 -4.56
N LEU A 640 9.18 6.62 -4.76
CA LEU A 640 9.09 8.08 -4.72
C LEU A 640 8.33 8.50 -3.47
N TRP A 641 8.67 9.67 -2.98
CA TRP A 641 8.04 10.41 -1.92
C TRP A 641 7.60 11.73 -2.48
N VAL A 642 6.29 11.92 -2.49
CA VAL A 642 5.63 13.17 -2.81
C VAL A 642 5.44 13.91 -1.48
N ASN A 643 5.46 15.25 -1.43
CA ASN A 643 5.09 16.00 -0.21
C ASN A 643 3.58 15.84 0.05
N MET A 644 3.20 14.60 0.47
CA MET A 644 1.96 13.81 0.31
C MET A 644 2.16 12.48 -0.49
N GLN A 645 3.07 11.62 0.00
CA GLN A 645 3.09 10.14 0.12
C GLN A 645 2.83 9.18 -1.10
N ARG A 646 3.84 8.35 -1.44
CA ARG A 646 3.91 6.85 -1.65
C ARG A 646 4.86 6.34 -2.77
N LYS A 647 5.39 5.14 -2.47
CA LYS A 647 6.24 4.11 -3.13
C LYS A 647 5.65 3.38 -4.36
N TYR A 648 6.53 2.74 -5.17
CA TYR A 648 6.35 2.40 -6.60
C TYR A 648 6.57 0.93 -7.00
N GLY A 649 6.06 0.60 -8.21
CA GLY A 649 6.57 -0.46 -9.12
C GLY A 649 5.54 -0.93 -10.16
N VAL A 650 5.53 -0.36 -11.39
CA VAL A 650 4.78 -0.72 -12.65
C VAL A 650 3.28 -1.09 -12.57
N SER A 651 2.68 -1.13 -11.39
CA SER A 651 1.25 -0.92 -11.12
C SER A 651 1.20 -0.28 -9.73
N SER A 652 1.16 1.05 -9.71
CA SER A 652 1.52 1.86 -8.55
C SER A 652 0.40 1.93 -7.53
N LEU A 653 0.68 1.48 -6.32
CA LEU A 653 -0.16 1.73 -5.14
C LEU A 653 0.09 3.19 -4.69
N LEU A 654 -0.92 3.97 -4.23
CA LEU A 654 -0.79 5.32 -3.61
C LEU A 654 -1.25 5.36 -2.11
N GLN A 655 -0.34 5.56 -1.14
CA GLN A 655 -0.47 5.40 0.33
C GLN A 655 -0.74 6.81 0.81
N GLY A 656 -1.78 6.97 1.60
CA GLY A 656 -1.84 8.05 2.57
C GLY A 656 -1.20 7.60 3.89
N LEU A 657 -0.52 8.49 4.57
CA LEU A 657 -0.17 8.48 5.99
C LEU A 657 -0.98 9.62 6.66
N GLU A 658 -0.86 9.74 7.97
CA GLU A 658 -1.55 10.77 8.76
C GLU A 658 -1.22 12.18 8.30
N LEU A 659 -2.28 12.98 8.03
CA LEU A 659 -2.17 14.43 7.77
C LEU A 659 -1.75 15.19 9.02
N GLN A 660 -2.11 14.68 10.21
CA GLN A 660 -1.76 15.26 11.49
C GLN A 660 -0.74 14.37 12.20
N GLU A 661 0.51 14.82 12.20
CA GLU A 661 1.66 14.03 12.59
C GLU A 661 1.87 14.01 14.12
N THR A 662 2.19 12.84 14.69
CA THR A 662 2.69 12.79 16.08
C THR A 662 4.01 13.56 16.19
N SER A 663 4.38 14.02 17.39
CA SER A 663 5.60 14.82 17.63
C SER A 663 6.91 14.23 17.12
N CYS A 664 6.94 12.94 16.79
CA CYS A 664 8.08 12.25 16.20
C CYS A 664 8.02 12.14 14.67
N HIS A 665 6.82 12.17 14.08
CA HIS A 665 6.63 12.29 12.62
C HIS A 665 6.93 13.72 12.16
N THR A 666 6.56 14.73 12.95
CA THR A 666 6.81 16.17 12.65
C THR A 666 8.29 16.49 12.44
N VAL A 667 9.19 15.83 13.19
CA VAL A 667 10.63 16.01 13.03
C VAL A 667 11.13 15.45 11.69
N GLU A 668 10.58 14.32 11.24
CA GLU A 668 10.94 13.71 9.96
C GLU A 668 10.31 14.47 8.78
N ALA A 669 9.07 14.95 8.91
CA ALA A 669 8.42 15.74 7.88
C ALA A 669 9.07 17.12 7.71
N ARG A 670 9.40 17.81 8.81
CA ARG A 670 10.21 19.03 8.74
C ARG A 670 11.52 18.79 8.00
N ARG A 671 12.13 17.61 8.17
CA ARG A 671 13.35 17.26 7.44
C ARG A 671 13.09 17.03 5.95
N VAL A 672 11.93 16.53 5.56
CA VAL A 672 11.50 16.44 4.16
C VAL A 672 11.36 17.84 3.56
N ASP A 673 10.68 18.74 4.27
CA ASP A 673 10.49 20.14 3.83
C ASP A 673 11.84 20.85 3.66
N GLU A 674 12.76 20.74 4.64
CA GLU A 674 14.12 21.30 4.53
C GLU A 674 14.87 20.81 3.27
N VAL A 675 14.73 19.52 2.93
CA VAL A 675 15.39 18.92 1.76
C VAL A 675 14.78 19.45 0.46
N PHE A 676 13.46 19.64 0.41
CA PHE A 676 12.79 20.16 -0.77
C PHE A 676 12.97 21.68 -0.94
N GLU A 677 12.86 22.47 0.12
CA GLU A 677 13.17 23.91 0.12
C GLU A 677 14.59 24.15 -0.41
N ALA A 678 15.56 23.35 0.06
CA ALA A 678 16.94 23.40 -0.40
C ALA A 678 17.10 23.09 -1.90
N ALA A 679 16.20 22.30 -2.50
CA ALA A 679 16.24 21.95 -3.91
C ALA A 679 15.51 22.95 -4.81
N PHE A 680 14.35 23.45 -4.36
CA PHE A 680 13.40 24.16 -5.23
C PHE A 680 13.22 25.66 -4.94
N GLU A 681 13.55 26.14 -3.74
CA GLU A 681 13.25 27.52 -3.31
C GLU A 681 14.47 28.47 -3.25
N ARG A 682 15.69 27.98 -3.51
CA ARG A 682 16.92 28.80 -3.40
C ARG A 682 16.93 30.02 -4.35
N PRO A 683 17.27 31.24 -3.87
CA PRO A 683 17.34 32.45 -4.69
C PRO A 683 18.51 32.44 -5.69
N GLU A 684 18.32 33.11 -6.83
CA GLU A 684 19.21 33.10 -8.02
C GLU A 684 20.64 33.63 -7.83
N ARG A 685 20.98 34.22 -6.67
CA ARG A 685 22.20 35.05 -6.50
C ARG A 685 23.48 34.34 -6.04
N LEU A 686 23.55 33.01 -6.01
CA LEU A 686 24.74 32.29 -5.52
C LEU A 686 25.43 31.51 -6.65
N GLY A 687 26.71 31.78 -6.85
CA GLY A 687 27.52 31.32 -8.00
C GLY A 687 27.77 29.81 -8.07
N PHE A 688 28.42 29.39 -9.16
CA PHE A 688 28.71 27.99 -9.53
C PHE A 688 29.33 27.12 -8.40
N THR A 689 29.98 27.72 -7.41
CA THR A 689 30.69 27.03 -6.32
C THR A 689 29.80 26.58 -5.16
N GLN A 690 28.51 26.92 -5.13
CA GLN A 690 27.55 26.50 -4.09
C GLN A 690 26.48 25.51 -4.58
N GLY A 691 26.68 24.89 -5.76
CA GLY A 691 25.73 23.94 -6.36
C GLY A 691 25.70 22.53 -5.75
N PHE A 692 26.51 22.25 -4.73
CA PHE A 692 26.59 20.92 -4.12
C PHE A 692 25.37 20.60 -3.26
N ASN A 693 24.88 19.36 -3.36
CA ASN A 693 23.77 18.87 -2.56
C ASN A 693 24.23 18.55 -1.12
N LEU A 694 23.93 19.46 -0.19
CA LEU A 694 24.16 19.29 1.25
C LEU A 694 23.43 18.07 1.84
N HIS A 695 22.38 17.59 1.16
CA HIS A 695 21.54 16.46 1.58
C HIS A 695 21.80 15.20 0.78
N TRP A 696 22.91 15.10 0.05
CA TRP A 696 23.23 13.91 -0.78
C TRP A 696 23.24 12.60 0.03
N GLY A 697 23.63 12.66 1.30
CA GLY A 697 23.64 11.52 2.23
C GLY A 697 22.28 11.14 2.82
N ASN A 698 21.23 11.93 2.60
CA ASN A 698 19.88 11.62 3.08
C ASN A 698 19.25 10.48 2.27
N ALA A 699 18.26 9.82 2.87
CA ALA A 699 17.46 8.81 2.18
C ALA A 699 16.62 9.41 1.04
N LEU A 700 16.17 10.67 1.17
CA LEU A 700 15.39 11.39 0.17
C LEU A 700 16.27 12.21 -0.78
N THR A 701 16.11 12.00 -2.08
CA THR A 701 16.73 12.76 -3.16
C THR A 701 15.64 13.45 -3.97
N PRO A 702 15.52 14.79 -3.97
CA PRO A 702 14.49 15.49 -4.75
C PRO A 702 14.64 15.23 -6.26
N CYS A 703 13.51 15.11 -6.96
CA CYS A 703 13.47 14.77 -8.38
C CYS A 703 12.77 15.85 -9.21
N ALA A 704 11.52 16.16 -8.90
CA ALA A 704 10.69 17.07 -9.69
C ALA A 704 9.55 17.69 -8.86
N ALA A 705 8.96 18.78 -9.35
CA ALA A 705 7.69 19.32 -8.87
C ALA A 705 6.58 19.09 -9.89
N LEU A 706 5.40 18.70 -9.43
CA LEU A 706 4.25 18.31 -10.26
C LEU A 706 3.04 19.18 -9.95
N ALA A 707 2.35 19.65 -10.98
CA ALA A 707 1.08 20.36 -10.79
C ALA A 707 -0.04 19.35 -10.56
N VAL A 708 -0.67 19.42 -9.39
CA VAL A 708 -1.70 18.48 -8.93
C VAL A 708 -2.86 19.28 -8.35
N ARG A 709 -4.10 18.84 -8.56
CA ARG A 709 -5.28 19.47 -7.98
C ARG A 709 -5.55 18.89 -6.61
N VAL A 710 -5.48 19.74 -5.58
CA VAL A 710 -5.60 19.36 -4.17
C VAL A 710 -6.44 20.40 -3.42
N TYR A 711 -7.04 19.98 -2.31
CA TYR A 711 -7.75 20.89 -1.41
C TYR A 711 -6.79 21.55 -0.42
N SER A 712 -6.87 22.87 -0.30
CA SER A 712 -6.30 23.60 0.84
C SER A 712 -7.27 23.58 2.02
N ASP A 713 -6.81 23.26 3.22
CA ASP A 713 -7.63 23.26 4.44
C ASP A 713 -7.37 24.52 5.29
N ALA A 714 -8.37 25.36 5.45
CA ALA A 714 -8.32 26.54 6.30
C ALA A 714 -9.31 26.40 7.48
N ARG A 715 -8.81 26.55 8.71
CA ARG A 715 -9.62 26.51 9.93
C ARG A 715 -9.59 27.86 10.62
N ASN A 716 -10.78 28.42 10.83
CA ASN A 716 -10.96 29.72 11.47
C ASN A 716 -11.70 29.56 12.79
N VAL A 717 -11.18 30.17 13.85
CA VAL A 717 -11.90 30.25 15.13
C VAL A 717 -13.01 31.28 15.00
N LEU A 718 -14.23 30.92 15.40
CA LEU A 718 -15.44 31.73 15.20
C LEU A 718 -15.81 32.60 16.41
N SER A 719 -14.93 32.68 17.41
CA SER A 719 -15.12 33.51 18.60
C SER A 719 -15.37 34.97 18.20
N GLY A 720 -16.45 35.56 18.71
CA GLY A 720 -16.87 36.92 18.34
C GLY A 720 -17.64 37.04 17.02
N ILE A 721 -17.67 36.00 16.17
CA ILE A 721 -18.58 35.92 15.03
C ILE A 721 -19.89 35.28 15.48
N ILE A 722 -19.83 34.06 16.02
CA ILE A 722 -21.02 33.29 16.45
C ILE A 722 -21.59 33.78 17.78
N ASP A 723 -20.79 34.49 18.59
CA ASP A 723 -21.21 34.98 19.91
C ASP A 723 -21.82 36.40 19.86
N SER A 724 -21.68 37.11 18.75
CA SER A 724 -22.12 38.50 18.62
C SER A 724 -23.64 38.60 18.42
N HIS A 725 -24.32 39.36 19.29
CA HIS A 725 -25.77 39.55 19.20
C HIS A 725 -26.25 40.17 17.88
N ASP A 726 -25.47 41.06 17.28
CA ASP A 726 -25.82 41.69 16.00
C ASP A 726 -25.76 40.67 14.85
N ASN A 727 -24.76 39.79 14.87
CA ASN A 727 -24.61 38.69 13.92
C ASN A 727 -25.73 37.66 14.05
N LEU A 728 -26.16 37.36 15.27
CA LEU A 728 -27.25 36.42 15.55
C LEU A 728 -28.60 36.93 15.04
N ARG A 729 -28.85 38.25 15.14
CA ARG A 729 -30.04 38.88 14.54
C ARG A 729 -29.98 38.80 13.02
N LYS A 730 -28.82 39.10 12.43
CA LYS A 730 -28.62 39.05 10.98
C LYS A 730 -28.78 37.64 10.41
N LEU A 731 -28.33 36.62 11.13
CA LEU A 731 -28.50 35.21 10.76
C LEU A 731 -29.99 34.82 10.61
N GLN A 732 -30.86 35.34 11.48
CA GLN A 732 -32.31 35.11 11.39
C GLN A 732 -32.91 35.76 10.13
N GLU A 733 -32.53 36.99 9.82
CA GLU A 733 -32.97 37.70 8.62
C GLU A 733 -32.50 37.00 7.34
N ASP A 734 -31.23 36.59 7.30
CA ASP A 734 -30.63 35.93 6.16
C ASP A 734 -31.12 34.48 6.01
N PHE A 735 -31.54 33.83 7.09
CA PHE A 735 -32.26 32.55 7.05
C PHE A 735 -33.56 32.63 6.26
N MET A 736 -34.39 33.63 6.54
CA MET A 736 -35.64 33.82 5.80
C MET A 736 -35.39 34.08 4.31
N LYS A 737 -34.38 34.90 3.98
CA LYS A 737 -34.01 35.20 2.59
C LYS A 737 -33.52 33.95 1.84
N ALA A 738 -32.65 33.15 2.45
CA ALA A 738 -32.13 31.92 1.85
C ALA A 738 -33.23 30.86 1.68
N LEU A 739 -34.13 30.72 2.67
CA LEU A 739 -35.25 29.79 2.60
C LEU A 739 -36.21 30.14 1.45
N ILE A 740 -36.58 31.41 1.31
CA ILE A 740 -37.43 31.88 0.20
C ILE A 740 -36.78 31.55 -1.15
N TRP A 741 -35.48 31.83 -1.28
CA TRP A 741 -34.75 31.55 -2.51
C TRP A 741 -34.74 30.05 -2.85
N LEU A 742 -34.49 29.18 -1.88
CA LEU A 742 -34.50 27.73 -2.07
C LEU A 742 -35.90 27.18 -2.41
N LEU A 743 -36.97 27.70 -1.79
CA LEU A 743 -38.34 27.32 -2.10
C LEU A 743 -38.75 27.69 -3.53
N LEU A 744 -38.42 28.91 -3.97
CA LEU A 744 -38.69 29.37 -5.34
C LEU A 744 -37.90 28.53 -6.35
N ARG A 745 -36.62 28.27 -6.08
CA ARG A 745 -35.77 27.41 -6.91
C ARG A 745 -36.30 25.99 -7.01
N TYR A 746 -36.73 25.39 -5.90
CA TYR A 746 -37.31 24.05 -5.87
C TYR A 746 -38.52 23.96 -6.82
N CYS A 747 -39.39 24.97 -6.80
CA CYS A 747 -40.55 25.01 -7.69
C CYS A 747 -40.15 25.03 -9.18
N VAL A 748 -39.14 25.85 -9.53
CA VAL A 748 -38.60 25.89 -10.90
C VAL A 748 -38.00 24.54 -11.31
N GLN A 749 -37.23 23.89 -10.45
CA GLN A 749 -36.63 22.59 -10.73
C GLN A 749 -37.68 21.50 -10.92
N ARG A 750 -38.68 21.47 -10.04
CA ARG A 750 -39.80 20.54 -10.10
C ARG A 750 -40.58 20.70 -11.42
N HIS A 751 -40.81 21.93 -11.86
CA HIS A 751 -41.49 22.19 -13.13
C HIS A 751 -40.65 21.74 -14.34
N LYS A 752 -39.34 22.03 -14.36
CA LYS A 752 -38.42 21.56 -15.42
C LYS A 752 -38.34 20.03 -15.49
N GLY A 753 -38.31 19.34 -14.34
CA GLY A 753 -38.33 17.88 -14.28
C GLY A 753 -39.64 17.26 -14.77
N LEU A 754 -40.78 17.91 -14.49
CA LEU A 754 -42.10 17.50 -14.99
C LEU A 754 -42.21 17.65 -16.52
N LEU A 755 -41.58 18.68 -17.09
CA LEU A 755 -41.52 18.91 -18.54
C LEU A 755 -40.77 17.78 -19.27
N TRP A 756 -39.62 17.33 -18.75
CA TRP A 756 -38.84 16.21 -19.29
C TRP A 756 -39.58 14.85 -19.18
N SER A 757 -40.41 14.66 -18.14
CA SER A 757 -41.23 13.45 -18.01
C SER A 757 -42.46 13.44 -18.93
N SER A 758 -42.91 14.61 -19.42
CA SER A 758 -44.10 14.73 -20.25
C SER A 758 -43.82 14.60 -21.75
N GLU A 759 -42.58 14.82 -22.21
CA GLU A 759 -42.20 14.65 -23.62
C GLU A 759 -41.98 13.17 -24.04
N VAL A 760 -41.87 12.23 -23.10
CA VAL A 760 -41.70 10.78 -23.40
C VAL A 760 -43.06 10.04 -23.49
N GLY A 761 -44.19 10.73 -23.31
CA GLY A 761 -45.50 10.12 -23.12
C GLY A 761 -46.63 10.65 -23.98
N SER A 762 -46.43 10.94 -25.28
CA SER A 762 -47.54 11.12 -26.23
C SER A 762 -47.06 11.10 -27.69
N GLY A 763 -47.45 10.08 -28.48
CA GLY A 763 -47.28 10.11 -29.94
C GLY A 763 -47.08 8.74 -30.62
N ILE A 764 -48.16 8.01 -30.87
CA ILE A 764 -48.21 6.96 -31.89
C ILE A 764 -48.36 7.63 -33.27
N GLY A 765 -47.44 7.36 -34.21
CA GLY A 765 -47.70 7.38 -35.66
C GLY A 765 -46.77 8.24 -36.55
N GLY A 766 -45.95 7.57 -37.39
CA GLY A 766 -45.74 8.00 -38.79
C GLY A 766 -44.46 8.75 -39.20
N MET A 767 -43.49 7.99 -39.72
CA MET A 767 -42.56 8.25 -40.86
C MET A 767 -41.76 9.58 -41.02
N LYS A 768 -40.42 9.35 -41.04
CA LYS A 768 -39.37 9.83 -41.97
C LYS A 768 -38.66 11.20 -41.76
N SER A 769 -37.39 11.03 -41.34
CA SER A 769 -36.12 11.53 -41.91
C SER A 769 -35.57 12.94 -41.64
N GLN A 770 -34.42 12.91 -40.93
CA GLN A 770 -33.08 13.49 -41.25
C GLN A 770 -32.64 14.87 -40.72
N SER A 771 -31.63 14.78 -39.82
CA SER A 771 -30.52 15.71 -39.49
C SER A 771 -30.87 17.01 -38.75
N SER A 772 -30.16 17.48 -37.71
CA SER A 772 -28.71 17.40 -37.43
C SER A 772 -28.35 17.56 -35.94
N GLN A 773 -27.40 16.71 -35.49
CA GLN A 773 -26.27 16.91 -34.56
C GLN A 773 -26.27 18.03 -33.48
N LEU A 774 -26.35 17.63 -32.20
CA LEU A 774 -25.48 18.13 -31.13
C LEU A 774 -25.28 17.04 -30.05
N ALA A 775 -24.05 16.93 -29.53
CA ALA A 775 -23.47 15.74 -28.91
C ALA A 775 -24.02 15.38 -27.51
N GLN A 776 -24.30 14.08 -27.33
CA GLN A 776 -24.56 13.40 -26.06
C GLN A 776 -23.24 12.91 -25.44
N THR A 777 -23.06 13.14 -24.13
CA THR A 777 -22.09 12.46 -23.28
C THR A 777 -22.78 11.29 -22.59
N THR A 778 -22.37 10.08 -22.97
CA THR A 778 -22.86 8.77 -22.53
C THR A 778 -22.30 8.41 -21.15
N CYS A 779 -23.16 8.03 -20.19
CA CYS A 779 -22.77 7.25 -19.02
C CYS A 779 -23.27 5.80 -19.24
N ASN A 780 -22.34 4.89 -19.49
CA ASN A 780 -22.62 3.46 -19.64
C ASN A 780 -22.81 2.81 -18.26
N GLN A 781 -23.97 2.20 -18.05
CA GLN A 781 -24.17 1.16 -17.03
C GLN A 781 -23.52 -0.16 -17.52
N PRO A 782 -22.88 -0.96 -16.65
CA PRO A 782 -22.67 -2.37 -16.94
C PRO A 782 -23.87 -3.20 -16.47
N SER A 783 -24.42 -3.99 -17.39
CA SER A 783 -25.37 -5.07 -17.10
C SER A 783 -24.64 -6.41 -17.17
N GLU A 784 -24.64 -7.17 -16.07
CA GLU A 784 -24.62 -8.63 -16.11
C GLU A 784 -25.44 -9.11 -14.90
N ALA A 785 -26.70 -9.46 -15.18
CA ALA A 785 -27.62 -10.04 -14.22
C ALA A 785 -27.46 -11.56 -14.22
N VAL A 786 -26.88 -12.10 -13.15
CA VAL A 786 -27.08 -13.50 -12.76
C VAL A 786 -28.24 -13.53 -11.75
N VAL A 787 -29.29 -14.27 -12.12
CA VAL A 787 -30.52 -14.45 -11.35
C VAL A 787 -30.22 -15.24 -10.08
N VAL A 788 -30.53 -14.66 -8.91
CA VAL A 788 -30.77 -15.40 -7.66
C VAL A 788 -32.01 -14.80 -6.99
N GLU A 789 -32.98 -15.67 -6.73
CA GLU A 789 -34.29 -15.38 -6.14
C GLU A 789 -34.19 -14.72 -4.76
N SER A 790 -34.95 -13.64 -4.56
CA SER A 790 -35.16 -13.00 -3.25
C SER A 790 -36.54 -13.35 -2.70
N ASN A 791 -36.59 -14.31 -1.78
CA ASN A 791 -37.73 -14.50 -0.89
C ASN A 791 -37.71 -13.41 0.18
N VAL A 792 -38.67 -12.49 0.12
CA VAL A 792 -38.91 -11.46 1.13
C VAL A 792 -39.64 -12.07 2.32
N SER A 793 -38.97 -12.15 3.48
CA SER A 793 -39.62 -12.29 4.78
C SER A 793 -39.17 -11.14 5.69
N SER A 794 -40.15 -10.34 6.10
CA SER A 794 -40.06 -9.22 7.03
C SER A 794 -39.49 -9.61 8.40
N LEU A 795 -38.44 -8.93 8.87
CA LEU A 795 -38.01 -8.94 10.27
C LEU A 795 -37.60 -7.53 10.76
N ARG A 796 -38.02 -7.28 12.00
CA ARG A 796 -38.14 -6.00 12.72
C ARG A 796 -36.80 -5.28 12.94
N PHE A 797 -36.79 -3.96 12.71
CA PHE A 797 -35.75 -3.04 13.19
C PHE A 797 -35.76 -2.98 14.72
N ARG A 798 -34.61 -3.24 15.34
CA ARG A 798 -34.30 -2.87 16.73
C ARG A 798 -33.26 -1.75 16.65
N GLN A 799 -33.66 -0.56 17.10
CA GLN A 799 -32.81 0.60 17.29
C GLN A 799 -31.85 0.34 18.44
N ASP A 800 -30.55 0.44 18.16
CA ASP A 800 -29.55 0.88 19.13
C ASP A 800 -28.67 1.91 18.42
N SER A 801 -28.74 3.14 18.91
CA SER A 801 -28.10 4.34 18.39
C SER A 801 -27.46 5.06 19.55
N SER A 802 -26.14 5.18 19.56
CA SER A 802 -25.43 6.41 19.93
C SER A 802 -23.92 6.19 19.86
N SER A 803 -23.35 6.61 18.74
CA SER A 803 -21.94 6.96 18.58
C SER A 803 -21.58 8.10 19.53
N LEU A 804 -20.62 7.87 20.42
CA LEU A 804 -19.93 8.92 21.18
C LEU A 804 -18.44 8.89 20.79
N THR A 805 -18.11 9.59 19.71
CA THR A 805 -16.74 10.06 19.47
C THR A 805 -16.74 11.57 19.64
N SER A 806 -16.36 12.01 20.84
CA SER A 806 -16.00 13.40 21.09
C SER A 806 -14.52 13.58 20.72
N PHE A 807 -14.28 14.65 19.98
CA PHE A 807 -12.98 15.22 19.67
C PHE A 807 -12.30 15.81 20.93
N GLY A 808 -10.96 15.75 20.93
CA GLY A 808 -9.97 16.56 21.68
C GLY A 808 -9.70 16.12 23.14
N ASP A 809 -8.49 16.21 23.72
CA ASP A 809 -7.55 17.34 23.68
C ASP A 809 -6.07 17.00 23.84
N TRP A 810 -5.25 18.01 23.52
CA TRP A 810 -3.85 18.16 23.85
C TRP A 810 -3.62 18.64 25.28
N SER A 811 -2.49 18.25 25.88
CA SER A 811 -1.76 19.11 26.84
C SER A 811 -0.27 18.75 26.85
N ASP A 812 0.59 19.69 26.48
CA ASP A 812 1.99 19.75 26.89
C ASP A 812 2.07 20.85 27.97
N GLU A 813 2.39 20.49 29.20
CA GLU A 813 3.06 21.38 30.17
C GLU A 813 3.98 20.52 31.04
N ASP A 814 5.21 21.01 31.18
CA ASP A 814 6.28 20.47 31.99
C ASP A 814 5.90 20.41 33.48
N ASP A 815 6.15 19.29 34.16
CA ASP A 815 6.77 19.40 35.48
C ASP A 815 7.57 18.17 35.92
N LEU A 816 8.73 18.49 36.47
CA LEU A 816 9.79 17.62 36.98
C LEU A 816 9.35 16.80 38.20
N PHE A 817 9.81 15.55 38.27
CA PHE A 817 10.09 14.75 39.48
C PHE A 817 9.24 15.05 40.74
N GLY A 818 8.14 14.30 40.93
CA GLY A 818 7.44 14.17 42.21
C GLY A 818 7.05 12.70 42.48
N PRO A 819 7.12 12.20 43.73
CA PRO A 819 6.90 10.79 44.02
C PRO A 819 5.40 10.48 44.15
N GLN A 820 4.92 9.42 43.48
CA GLN A 820 3.59 8.87 43.74
C GLN A 820 3.66 7.68 44.72
N PRO A 821 2.73 7.60 45.71
CA PRO A 821 2.65 6.48 46.65
C PRO A 821 1.81 5.31 46.10
N ALA A 822 2.18 4.11 46.52
CA ALA A 822 1.63 2.82 46.07
C ALA A 822 0.19 2.51 46.57
N ARG A 823 -0.63 1.88 45.72
CA ARG A 823 -1.81 1.05 46.09
C ARG A 823 -2.00 -0.04 45.03
N ARG A 824 -1.96 -1.35 45.32
CA ARG A 824 -2.72 -2.30 46.19
C ARG A 824 -3.67 -3.16 45.33
N THR A 825 -3.35 -4.45 45.31
CA THR A 825 -3.95 -5.59 44.61
C THR A 825 -5.38 -5.90 45.09
N VAL A 826 -6.31 -6.24 44.17
CA VAL A 826 -7.60 -6.89 44.51
C VAL A 826 -7.87 -8.06 43.56
N ALA A 827 -8.36 -9.15 44.16
CA ALA A 827 -8.43 -10.51 43.66
C ALA A 827 -9.70 -10.84 42.85
N LEU A 828 -9.57 -11.90 42.05
CA LEU A 828 -10.53 -12.54 41.15
C LEU A 828 -11.71 -13.21 41.90
N VAL A 829 -12.95 -13.04 41.44
CA VAL A 829 -14.09 -13.90 41.80
C VAL A 829 -14.81 -14.35 40.53
N THR A 830 -15.01 -15.66 40.44
CA THR A 830 -15.61 -16.45 39.35
C THR A 830 -17.14 -16.41 39.37
N ALA A 831 -17.78 -16.40 38.19
CA ALA A 831 -19.19 -16.74 38.02
C ALA A 831 -19.42 -17.48 36.69
N GLU A 832 -20.02 -18.67 36.79
CA GLU A 832 -20.36 -19.61 35.72
C GLU A 832 -21.59 -19.15 34.90
N ALA A 833 -21.64 -19.49 33.60
CA ALA A 833 -22.81 -19.29 32.74
C ALA A 833 -23.13 -20.53 31.89
N GLN A 834 -24.43 -20.87 31.78
CA GLN A 834 -25.00 -21.97 30.98
C GLN A 834 -25.19 -21.59 29.49
N PRO A 835 -25.29 -22.57 28.55
CA PRO A 835 -25.20 -22.34 27.11
C PRO A 835 -26.57 -22.34 26.38
N GLY A 836 -26.70 -21.54 25.31
CA GLY A 836 -27.84 -21.59 24.40
C GLY A 836 -27.80 -20.68 23.17
N HIS A 837 -27.53 -21.30 22.01
CA HIS A 837 -27.98 -20.99 20.63
C HIS A 837 -27.24 -20.07 19.64
N SER A 838 -26.86 -20.76 18.54
CA SER A 838 -26.92 -20.44 17.10
C SER A 838 -25.84 -19.60 16.42
N ALA A 839 -25.17 -20.27 15.48
CA ALA A 839 -24.06 -19.84 14.63
C ALA A 839 -24.47 -18.84 13.55
N LEU A 840 -23.68 -17.77 13.42
CA LEU A 840 -23.58 -16.88 12.26
C LEU A 840 -22.11 -16.82 11.83
N GLN A 841 -21.87 -16.74 10.52
CA GLN A 841 -20.56 -16.83 9.87
C GLN A 841 -19.56 -15.78 10.38
N ILE A 842 -18.38 -16.23 10.82
CA ILE A 842 -17.33 -15.40 11.45
C ILE A 842 -16.13 -15.29 10.51
N GLY A 843 -15.79 -14.05 10.12
CA GLY A 843 -14.49 -13.71 9.55
C GLY A 843 -13.43 -13.72 10.65
N ALA A 844 -12.31 -14.39 10.40
CA ALA A 844 -11.26 -14.61 11.39
C ALA A 844 -10.41 -13.34 11.62
N SER A 845 -10.46 -12.79 12.83
CA SER A 845 -9.56 -11.72 13.30
C SER A 845 -8.16 -12.24 13.61
N LEU A 846 -7.17 -11.37 13.40
CA LEU A 846 -5.73 -11.62 13.53
C LEU A 846 -5.22 -11.03 14.86
N PRO A 847 -4.30 -11.68 15.57
CA PRO A 847 -3.62 -11.07 16.71
C PRO A 847 -2.70 -9.95 16.20
N GLY A 848 -2.92 -8.73 16.68
CA GLY A 848 -2.38 -7.48 16.10
C GLY A 848 -3.31 -6.80 15.08
N SER A 849 -4.47 -7.40 14.74
CA SER A 849 -5.59 -6.61 14.23
C SER A 849 -6.35 -6.07 15.43
N VAL A 850 -6.38 -4.76 15.54
CA VAL A 850 -7.32 -4.06 16.41
C VAL A 850 -8.73 -4.43 15.94
N GLU A 851 -9.37 -5.42 16.56
CA GLU A 851 -10.83 -5.37 16.69
C GLU A 851 -11.11 -4.24 17.68
N MET A 852 -11.23 -3.03 17.13
CA MET A 852 -11.46 -1.80 17.88
C MET A 852 -12.83 -1.79 18.58
N ASP A 853 -13.63 -2.82 18.35
CA ASP A 853 -14.95 -3.00 18.92
C ASP A 853 -14.91 -3.60 20.34
N SER A 854 -13.79 -4.15 20.85
CA SER A 854 -13.78 -4.87 22.14
C SER A 854 -12.99 -4.25 23.29
N LEU A 855 -12.02 -3.36 23.01
CA LEU A 855 -11.18 -2.74 24.05
C LEU A 855 -11.66 -1.36 24.52
N PHE A 856 -12.51 -0.66 23.75
CA PHE A 856 -13.11 0.60 24.19
C PHE A 856 -14.35 0.41 25.09
N GLU A 857 -14.98 -0.78 25.07
CA GLU A 857 -16.22 -1.02 25.83
C GLU A 857 -16.00 -1.46 27.28
N ASN A 858 -14.93 -2.18 27.60
CA ASN A 858 -14.90 -2.96 28.85
C ASN A 858 -14.14 -2.32 30.03
N MET A 859 -13.29 -1.31 29.82
CA MET A 859 -12.59 -0.64 30.93
C MET A 859 -13.32 0.63 31.42
N ALA A 860 -14.23 1.19 30.62
CA ALA A 860 -14.94 2.45 30.93
C ALA A 860 -16.09 2.29 31.96
N LEU A 861 -16.43 1.07 32.39
CA LEU A 861 -17.65 0.79 33.16
C LEU A 861 -17.49 0.66 34.68
N SER A 862 -16.28 0.71 35.26
CA SER A 862 -16.09 0.45 36.71
C SER A 862 -15.78 1.69 37.57
N ALA A 863 -15.57 2.85 36.98
CA ALA A 863 -15.35 4.09 37.73
C ALA A 863 -16.12 5.23 37.08
N LEU A 864 -17.32 5.51 37.58
CA LEU A 864 -17.93 6.85 37.76
C LEU A 864 -19.41 6.68 38.11
N GLN A 865 -19.79 7.10 39.32
CA GLN A 865 -21.19 7.26 39.71
C GLN A 865 -21.78 8.49 38.97
N PRO A 866 -22.86 8.34 38.19
CA PRO A 866 -23.55 9.49 37.60
C PRO A 866 -24.51 10.12 38.61
N LEU A 867 -24.39 11.43 38.81
CA LEU A 867 -25.49 12.26 39.32
C LEU A 867 -26.59 12.26 38.24
N GLN A 868 -27.75 11.70 38.59
CA GLN A 868 -28.94 11.61 37.75
C GLN A 868 -29.52 12.99 37.41
N PRO A 869 -29.95 13.18 36.16
CA PRO A 869 -31.24 13.79 35.87
C PRO A 869 -32.20 12.73 35.34
N LEU A 870 -33.44 12.77 35.83
CA LEU A 870 -34.49 11.79 35.60
C LEU A 870 -34.66 11.38 34.13
N GLY A 871 -34.55 10.07 33.90
CA GLY A 871 -34.97 9.43 32.67
C GLY A 871 -36.49 9.36 32.55
N LEU A 872 -37.01 9.84 31.42
CA LEU A 872 -38.19 9.30 30.79
C LEU A 872 -37.80 8.96 29.36
N GLY A 873 -37.63 7.65 29.09
CA GLY A 873 -37.48 7.14 27.74
C GLY A 873 -38.77 7.32 26.95
N ILE A 874 -38.63 7.68 25.68
CA ILE A 874 -39.70 7.58 24.69
C ILE A 874 -39.92 6.08 24.43
N GLY A 875 -40.74 5.46 25.29
CA GLY A 875 -41.63 4.42 24.82
C GLY A 875 -42.61 5.07 23.85
N MET A 876 -42.90 4.38 22.75
CA MET A 876 -44.00 4.73 21.84
C MET A 876 -45.21 5.20 22.67
N PRO A 877 -45.72 6.44 22.50
CA PRO A 877 -47.00 6.76 23.07
C PRO A 877 -48.02 5.86 22.36
N ALA A 878 -48.79 5.14 23.17
CA ALA A 878 -50.02 4.53 22.69
C ALA A 878 -50.80 5.59 21.90
N VAL A 879 -51.26 5.21 20.71
CA VAL A 879 -52.19 6.00 19.91
C VAL A 879 -53.47 6.10 20.73
N ASP A 880 -53.58 7.15 21.54
CA ASP A 880 -54.87 7.57 22.06
C ASP A 880 -55.57 8.31 20.93
N LYS A 881 -56.61 7.68 20.37
CA LYS A 881 -57.55 8.34 19.46
C LYS A 881 -58.39 9.30 20.30
N GLY A 882 -57.84 10.47 20.61
CA GLY A 882 -58.47 11.46 21.47
C GLY A 882 -58.34 12.87 20.93
N ARG A 883 -59.42 13.33 20.27
CA ARG A 883 -59.74 14.71 19.84
C ARG A 883 -58.90 15.33 18.70
N ASN A 884 -59.56 15.38 17.54
CA ASN A 884 -59.26 16.26 16.42
C ASN A 884 -59.06 17.72 16.88
N PRO A 885 -57.90 18.35 16.65
CA PRO A 885 -57.88 19.77 16.36
C PRO A 885 -58.50 19.94 14.97
N GLU A 886 -59.37 20.93 14.80
CA GLU A 886 -60.03 21.21 13.53
C GLU A 886 -58.99 21.43 12.42
N VAL A 887 -58.81 20.41 11.58
CA VAL A 887 -58.03 20.52 10.34
C VAL A 887 -58.82 21.44 9.42
N LEU A 888 -58.31 22.65 9.21
CA LEU A 888 -58.80 23.55 8.17
C LEU A 888 -58.73 22.81 6.82
N ARG A 889 -59.89 22.45 6.25
CA ARG A 889 -60.01 22.00 4.86
C ARG A 889 -59.71 23.21 3.95
N GLU A 890 -58.51 23.28 3.39
CA GLU A 890 -58.23 24.18 2.27
C GLU A 890 -58.69 23.57 0.94
N SER A 891 -59.15 24.44 0.04
CA SER A 891 -59.70 24.12 -1.27
C SER A 891 -58.67 23.51 -2.21
N PRO A 892 -59.02 22.49 -3.01
CA PRO A 892 -58.07 21.80 -3.91
C PRO A 892 -57.56 22.64 -5.08
N HIS A 893 -58.17 23.79 -5.36
CA HIS A 893 -57.78 24.70 -6.45
C HIS A 893 -57.46 26.09 -5.87
N LEU A 894 -56.21 26.52 -6.01
CA LEU A 894 -55.79 27.90 -5.81
C LEU A 894 -55.98 28.64 -7.14
N ASN A 895 -56.74 29.74 -7.14
CA ASN A 895 -56.88 30.58 -8.31
C ASN A 895 -55.78 31.64 -8.29
N PHE A 896 -54.70 31.41 -9.03
CA PHE A 896 -53.62 32.38 -9.18
C PHE A 896 -54.02 33.52 -10.11
N SER A 897 -53.50 34.72 -9.83
CA SER A 897 -53.75 35.91 -10.62
C SER A 897 -52.96 35.89 -11.94
N CYS A 898 -51.84 35.17 -11.95
CA CYS A 898 -50.98 34.97 -13.12
C CYS A 898 -50.83 33.46 -13.41
N PRO A 899 -50.95 33.01 -14.68
CA PRO A 899 -50.73 31.60 -15.02
C PRO A 899 -49.27 31.14 -14.73
N GLN A 900 -48.31 32.06 -14.74
CA GLN A 900 -46.92 31.74 -14.38
C GLN A 900 -46.75 31.41 -12.89
N SER A 901 -47.69 31.81 -12.02
CA SER A 901 -47.67 31.48 -10.59
C SER A 901 -47.86 29.98 -10.33
N GLU A 902 -48.45 29.22 -11.26
CA GLU A 902 -48.59 27.77 -11.13
C GLU A 902 -47.24 27.05 -11.07
N VAL A 903 -46.22 27.60 -11.75
CA VAL A 903 -44.84 27.08 -11.75
C VAL A 903 -44.23 27.15 -10.35
N PHE A 904 -44.60 28.17 -9.57
CA PHE A 904 -44.09 28.45 -8.23
C PHE A 904 -44.96 27.86 -7.11
N ASN A 905 -45.83 26.91 -7.43
CA ASN A 905 -46.76 26.36 -6.46
C ASN A 905 -46.11 25.31 -5.54
N LEU A 906 -46.16 25.52 -4.22
CA LEU A 906 -45.58 24.62 -3.22
C LEU A 906 -46.43 23.34 -3.03
N PRO A 907 -45.84 22.17 -2.73
CA PRO A 907 -46.56 20.92 -2.46
C PRO A 907 -47.70 21.07 -1.43
N PRO A 908 -48.87 20.40 -1.62
CA PRO A 908 -50.02 20.55 -0.73
C PRO A 908 -49.74 20.08 0.71
N GLY A 909 -48.88 19.06 0.89
CA GLY A 909 -48.46 18.58 2.21
C GLY A 909 -47.67 19.63 3.02
N TRP A 910 -47.03 20.60 2.36
CA TRP A 910 -46.26 21.65 3.04
C TRP A 910 -47.14 22.82 3.52
N ARG A 911 -48.43 22.84 3.16
CA ARG A 911 -49.34 23.97 3.45
C ARG A 911 -50.10 23.82 4.77
N THR A 912 -50.02 22.64 5.39
CA THR A 912 -50.86 22.21 6.51
C THR A 912 -50.07 22.09 7.82
N ALA A 913 -49.24 23.11 8.13
CA ALA A 913 -48.53 23.17 9.40
C ALA A 913 -49.53 23.32 10.57
N PRO A 914 -49.38 22.54 11.68
CA PRO A 914 -50.28 22.55 12.83
C PRO A 914 -49.98 23.72 13.78
N LEU A 915 -49.86 24.94 13.25
CA LEU A 915 -49.45 26.13 14.02
C LEU A 915 -50.62 27.12 14.18
N LEU A 916 -50.68 27.82 15.31
CA LEU A 916 -51.73 28.81 15.59
C LEU A 916 -51.65 29.98 14.57
N PRO A 917 -52.73 30.30 13.84
CA PRO A 917 -52.75 31.40 12.87
C PRO A 917 -52.40 32.77 13.46
N SER A 918 -52.70 33.01 14.74
CA SER A 918 -52.36 34.24 15.44
C SER A 918 -50.85 34.45 15.60
N ARG A 919 -50.06 33.36 15.72
CA ARG A 919 -48.60 33.40 15.83
C ARG A 919 -47.95 33.74 14.48
N LEU A 920 -48.49 33.20 13.39
CA LEU A 920 -48.07 33.53 12.02
C LEU A 920 -48.35 35.00 11.68
N LEU A 921 -49.48 35.55 12.13
CA LEU A 921 -49.79 36.98 11.96
C LEU A 921 -48.82 37.89 12.72
N LEU A 922 -48.38 37.49 13.91
CA LEU A 922 -47.40 38.24 14.71
C LEU A 922 -46.02 38.31 14.02
N LEU A 923 -45.59 37.20 13.42
CA LEU A 923 -44.27 37.06 12.79
C LEU A 923 -44.24 37.48 11.31
N ARG A 924 -45.39 37.89 10.75
CA ARG A 924 -45.50 38.38 9.36
C ARG A 924 -44.47 39.46 8.98
N PRO A 925 -44.11 40.43 9.85
CA PRO A 925 -43.10 41.44 9.53
C PRO A 925 -41.69 40.89 9.29
N LEU A 926 -41.38 39.65 9.75
CA LEU A 926 -40.08 39.01 9.51
C LEU A 926 -39.92 38.49 8.09
N PHE A 927 -41.00 38.42 7.30
CA PHE A 927 -40.93 37.98 5.91
C PHE A 927 -40.44 39.13 5.00
N PRO A 928 -39.30 38.98 4.31
CA PRO A 928 -38.76 40.02 3.45
C PRO A 928 -39.51 40.06 2.11
N GLU A 929 -40.62 40.81 2.04
CA GLU A 929 -41.47 40.89 0.84
C GLU A 929 -40.72 41.39 -0.40
N ASP A 930 -39.84 42.39 -0.24
CA ASP A 930 -39.09 42.98 -1.36
C ASP A 930 -38.11 41.97 -1.96
N TRP A 931 -37.46 41.16 -1.10
CA TRP A 931 -36.59 40.08 -1.53
C TRP A 931 -37.34 38.96 -2.26
N PHE A 932 -38.54 38.62 -1.78
CA PHE A 932 -39.41 37.65 -2.44
C PHE A 932 -39.79 38.11 -3.85
N ARG A 933 -40.28 39.35 -4.01
CA ARG A 933 -40.64 39.92 -5.32
C ARG A 933 -39.44 40.00 -6.26
N PHE A 934 -38.27 40.36 -5.72
CA PHE A 934 -37.02 40.41 -6.46
C PHE A 934 -36.60 39.03 -6.99
N SER A 935 -36.50 38.04 -6.09
CA SER A 935 -36.11 36.66 -6.42
C SER A 935 -37.10 35.99 -7.36
N LEU A 936 -38.40 36.20 -7.15
CA LEU A 936 -39.47 35.70 -8.02
C LEU A 936 -39.34 36.25 -9.44
N GLY A 937 -39.00 37.55 -9.58
CA GLY A 937 -38.72 38.15 -10.88
C GLY A 937 -37.55 37.52 -11.62
N ARG A 938 -36.46 37.18 -10.91
CA ARG A 938 -35.28 36.52 -11.50
C ARG A 938 -35.58 35.09 -11.93
N PHE A 939 -36.22 34.30 -11.08
CA PHE A 939 -36.60 32.92 -11.43
C PHE A 939 -37.67 32.87 -12.52
N GLY A 940 -38.60 33.83 -12.56
CA GLY A 940 -39.60 33.94 -13.63
C GLY A 940 -38.98 34.13 -15.01
N LEU A 941 -37.94 34.97 -15.13
CA LEU A 941 -37.18 35.15 -16.38
C LEU A 941 -36.48 33.86 -16.83
N ALA A 942 -35.93 33.09 -15.88
CA ALA A 942 -35.18 31.86 -16.15
C ALA A 942 -36.04 30.66 -16.62
N VAL A 943 -37.37 30.77 -16.56
CA VAL A 943 -38.31 29.72 -16.96
C VAL A 943 -38.69 29.81 -18.45
N GLN A 944 -38.70 31.01 -19.06
CA GLN A 944 -39.18 31.18 -20.46
C GLN A 944 -38.34 32.06 -21.39
N GLY A 945 -37.21 32.63 -20.96
CA GLY A 945 -36.24 33.29 -21.86
C GLY A 945 -36.66 34.66 -22.42
N GLU A 946 -37.90 34.83 -22.87
CA GLU A 946 -38.49 36.12 -23.30
C GLU A 946 -39.86 36.31 -22.63
N THR A 947 -39.95 37.23 -21.67
CA THR A 947 -41.21 37.62 -21.02
C THR A 947 -41.49 39.09 -21.28
N SER A 948 -42.76 39.46 -21.52
CA SER A 948 -43.19 40.86 -21.58
C SER A 948 -43.08 41.47 -20.17
N GLU A 949 -42.61 42.72 -20.04
CA GLU A 949 -42.50 43.42 -18.74
C GLU A 949 -43.81 43.33 -17.93
N ASP A 950 -44.96 43.38 -18.61
CA ASP A 950 -46.29 43.26 -18.01
C ASP A 950 -46.52 41.91 -17.30
N THR A 951 -46.00 40.81 -17.85
CA THR A 951 -46.16 39.46 -17.27
C THR A 951 -45.31 39.27 -16.01
N THR A 952 -44.10 39.85 -15.99
CA THR A 952 -43.24 39.83 -14.81
C THR A 952 -43.80 40.68 -13.67
N LYS A 953 -44.49 41.78 -14.01
CA LYS A 953 -45.18 42.63 -13.05
C LYS A 953 -46.40 41.92 -12.46
N ALA A 954 -47.22 41.28 -13.30
CA ALA A 954 -48.36 40.47 -12.86
C ALA A 954 -47.96 39.30 -11.94
N LEU A 955 -46.80 38.66 -12.21
CA LEU A 955 -46.26 37.60 -11.34
C LEU A 955 -45.84 38.12 -9.95
N LYS A 956 -45.23 39.32 -9.89
CA LYS A 956 -44.77 39.94 -8.62
C LYS A 956 -45.92 40.46 -7.75
N GLU A 957 -47.07 40.75 -8.35
CA GLU A 957 -48.26 41.29 -7.68
C GLU A 957 -49.26 40.20 -7.27
N ASP A 958 -48.96 38.90 -7.48
CA ASP A 958 -49.86 37.80 -7.09
C ASP A 958 -49.86 37.55 -5.57
N ASP A 959 -50.85 38.12 -4.89
CA ASP A 959 -51.00 38.00 -3.43
C ASP A 959 -51.26 36.57 -2.95
N VAL A 960 -51.90 35.72 -3.76
CA VAL A 960 -52.19 34.31 -3.40
C VAL A 960 -50.90 33.51 -3.32
N LEU A 961 -50.01 33.72 -4.28
CA LEU A 961 -48.68 33.07 -4.31
C LEU A 961 -47.81 33.54 -3.15
N LYS A 962 -47.85 34.85 -2.85
CA LYS A 962 -47.13 35.45 -1.72
C LYS A 962 -47.60 34.87 -0.39
N ASP A 963 -48.91 34.87 -0.12
CA ASP A 963 -49.47 34.38 1.14
C ASP A 963 -49.17 32.89 1.37
N LEU A 964 -49.12 32.09 0.30
CA LEU A 964 -48.70 30.69 0.34
C LEU A 964 -47.24 30.55 0.83
N HIS A 965 -46.31 31.31 0.25
CA HIS A 965 -44.89 31.26 0.63
C HIS A 965 -44.64 31.82 2.03
N VAL A 966 -45.36 32.89 2.41
CA VAL A 966 -45.32 33.45 3.77
C VAL A 966 -45.71 32.38 4.79
N LYS A 967 -46.82 31.67 4.56
CA LYS A 967 -47.31 30.61 5.47
C LYS A 967 -46.27 29.51 5.63
N VAL A 968 -45.69 28.99 4.54
CA VAL A 968 -44.71 27.88 4.60
C VAL A 968 -43.38 28.33 5.21
N ALA A 969 -42.84 29.48 4.80
CA ALA A 969 -41.55 29.98 5.28
C ALA A 969 -41.58 30.30 6.78
N LEU A 970 -42.63 30.98 7.27
CA LEU A 970 -42.80 31.26 8.70
C LEU A 970 -43.05 29.98 9.51
N SER A 971 -43.76 29.00 8.94
CA SER A 971 -43.94 27.70 9.61
C SER A 971 -42.60 26.97 9.78
N CYS A 972 -41.71 27.04 8.80
CA CYS A 972 -40.35 26.49 8.91
C CYS A 972 -39.51 27.24 9.95
N LEU A 973 -39.58 28.59 9.99
CA LEU A 973 -38.90 29.44 10.98
C LEU A 973 -39.30 29.07 12.42
N ILE A 974 -40.60 28.90 12.67
CA ILE A 974 -41.15 28.46 13.96
C ILE A 974 -40.65 27.05 14.31
N SER A 975 -40.68 26.13 13.33
CA SER A 975 -40.29 24.73 13.54
C SER A 975 -38.81 24.57 13.93
N VAL A 976 -37.93 25.47 13.49
CA VAL A 976 -36.50 25.47 13.90
C VAL A 976 -36.22 26.34 15.13
N GLY A 977 -37.26 26.90 15.76
CA GLY A 977 -37.16 27.73 16.96
C GLY A 977 -36.48 29.08 16.74
N ALA A 978 -36.47 29.58 15.50
CA ALA A 978 -35.85 30.85 15.11
C ALA A 978 -36.86 32.02 15.14
N GLU A 979 -37.82 32.02 16.06
CA GLU A 979 -38.82 33.10 16.21
C GLU A 979 -38.23 34.36 16.85
N SER A 980 -37.27 34.16 17.75
CA SER A 980 -36.39 35.20 18.29
C SER A 980 -34.98 35.02 17.75
N ALA A 981 -34.18 36.09 17.75
CA ALA A 981 -32.75 36.00 17.44
C ALA A 981 -32.11 34.88 18.27
N PHE A 982 -31.26 34.07 17.63
CA PHE A 982 -30.56 32.97 18.29
C PHE A 982 -29.79 33.51 19.50
N THR A 983 -29.88 32.82 20.64
CA THR A 983 -29.31 33.31 21.91
C THR A 983 -28.06 32.54 22.35
N SER A 984 -27.80 31.37 21.75
CA SER A 984 -26.67 30.53 22.11
C SER A 984 -25.95 29.98 20.88
N PRO A 985 -24.61 30.10 20.81
CA PRO A 985 -23.78 29.40 19.82
C PRO A 985 -24.02 27.89 19.78
N SER A 986 -24.28 27.28 20.95
CA SER A 986 -24.58 25.85 21.05
C SER A 986 -25.89 25.45 20.37
N TYR A 987 -26.86 26.36 20.33
CA TYR A 987 -28.12 26.14 19.62
C TYR A 987 -27.88 26.17 18.11
N ILE A 988 -27.11 27.14 17.63
CA ILE A 988 -26.75 27.26 16.20
C ILE A 988 -25.99 26.04 15.73
N TYR A 989 -25.01 25.59 16.51
CA TYR A 989 -24.23 24.40 16.18
C TYR A 989 -25.11 23.16 16.07
N ARG A 990 -25.98 22.91 17.06
CA ARG A 990 -26.94 21.78 17.02
C ARG A 990 -27.89 21.85 15.83
N LEU A 991 -28.45 23.04 15.54
CA LEU A 991 -29.30 23.26 14.38
C LEU A 991 -28.54 23.02 13.06
N TYR A 992 -27.27 23.45 12.95
CA TYR A 992 -26.41 23.18 11.79
C TYR A 992 -26.17 21.68 11.58
N CYS A 993 -25.97 20.94 12.68
CA CYS A 993 -25.84 19.49 12.69
C CYS A 993 -27.15 18.76 12.36
N GLY A 994 -28.29 19.46 12.34
CA GLY A 994 -29.61 18.85 12.16
C GLY A 994 -30.18 18.21 13.43
N ASP A 995 -29.58 18.48 14.59
CA ASP A 995 -30.13 18.15 15.91
C ASP A 995 -31.01 19.32 16.38
N VAL A 996 -32.22 19.41 15.84
CA VAL A 996 -33.15 20.50 16.13
C VAL A 996 -33.83 20.23 17.48
N PRO A 997 -33.72 21.15 18.46
CA PRO A 997 -34.45 21.01 19.72
C PRO A 997 -35.97 20.94 19.47
N TRP A 998 -36.69 20.17 20.28
CA TRP A 998 -38.13 19.95 20.06
C TRP A 998 -38.93 21.26 20.12
N THR A 999 -39.75 21.48 19.09
CA THR A 999 -40.72 22.58 18.97
C THR A 999 -42.07 22.04 18.48
N GLU A 1000 -43.15 22.80 18.67
CA GLU A 1000 -44.51 22.40 18.24
C GLU A 1000 -44.61 22.13 16.72
N GLY A 1001 -43.74 22.73 15.90
CA GLY A 1001 -43.72 22.56 14.44
C GLY A 1001 -42.77 21.48 13.93
N LEU A 1002 -41.88 20.95 14.77
CA LEU A 1002 -40.81 20.03 14.34
C LEU A 1002 -41.36 18.70 13.81
N ASP A 1003 -42.42 18.16 14.42
CA ASP A 1003 -43.05 16.92 13.97
C ASP A 1003 -43.66 17.05 12.57
N TRP A 1004 -44.22 18.23 12.26
CA TRP A 1004 -44.69 18.55 10.92
C TRP A 1004 -43.54 18.70 9.93
N LEU A 1005 -42.48 19.43 10.29
CA LEU A 1005 -41.33 19.63 9.40
C LEU A 1005 -40.62 18.30 9.10
N SER A 1006 -40.41 17.46 10.13
CA SER A 1006 -39.77 16.15 10.02
C SER A 1006 -40.62 15.12 9.27
N SER A 1007 -41.95 15.28 9.22
CA SER A 1007 -42.84 14.43 8.41
C SER A 1007 -42.54 14.51 6.90
N SER A 1008 -41.97 15.64 6.45
CA SER A 1008 -41.59 15.87 5.05
C SER A 1008 -40.07 15.99 4.91
N LYS A 1009 -39.43 14.88 4.54
CA LYS A 1009 -37.97 14.81 4.35
C LYS A 1009 -37.41 15.89 3.43
N GLU A 1010 -38.11 16.20 2.33
CA GLU A 1010 -37.69 17.22 1.36
C GLU A 1010 -37.69 18.64 1.96
N LEU A 1011 -38.79 19.02 2.62
CA LEU A 1011 -38.92 20.33 3.27
C LEU A 1011 -37.93 20.49 4.42
N TYR A 1012 -37.72 19.43 5.21
CA TYR A 1012 -36.70 19.41 6.27
C TYR A 1012 -35.30 19.66 5.71
N GLN A 1013 -34.94 18.97 4.61
CA GLN A 1013 -33.65 19.16 3.95
C GLN A 1013 -33.47 20.57 3.37
N LEU A 1014 -34.49 21.14 2.71
CA LEU A 1014 -34.44 22.52 2.22
C LEU A 1014 -34.31 23.53 3.36
N THR A 1015 -35.01 23.30 4.47
CA THR A 1015 -34.95 24.16 5.66
C THR A 1015 -33.56 24.12 6.30
N LEU A 1016 -32.98 22.92 6.44
CA LEU A 1016 -31.63 22.75 6.96
C LEU A 1016 -30.58 23.35 6.01
N GLN A 1017 -30.75 23.18 4.70
CA GLN A 1017 -29.89 23.78 3.68
C GLN A 1017 -29.96 25.32 3.74
N ALA A 1018 -31.15 25.89 3.89
CA ALA A 1018 -31.34 27.33 4.05
C ALA A 1018 -30.56 27.84 5.27
N PHE A 1019 -30.66 27.14 6.41
CA PHE A 1019 -29.91 27.49 7.61
C PHE A 1019 -28.40 27.45 7.41
N ARG A 1020 -27.90 26.40 6.76
CA ARG A 1020 -26.48 26.25 6.42
C ARG A 1020 -25.98 27.36 5.49
N PHE A 1021 -26.77 27.73 4.47
CA PHE A 1021 -26.45 28.83 3.56
C PHE A 1021 -26.38 30.17 4.31
N SER A 1022 -27.33 30.43 5.19
CA SER A 1022 -27.35 31.67 5.98
C SER A 1022 -26.21 31.74 6.99
N PHE A 1023 -25.81 30.59 7.55
CA PHE A 1023 -24.62 30.55 8.40
C PHE A 1023 -23.33 30.81 7.61
N LYS A 1024 -23.20 30.24 6.40
CA LYS A 1024 -22.07 30.55 5.52
C LYS A 1024 -22.07 32.01 5.08
N LEU A 1025 -23.24 32.57 4.80
CA LEU A 1025 -23.38 33.99 4.46
C LEU A 1025 -22.97 34.88 5.63
N LEU A 1026 -23.34 34.53 6.86
CA LEU A 1026 -22.88 35.23 8.05
C LEU A 1026 -21.36 35.20 8.17
N PHE A 1027 -20.75 34.03 7.95
CA PHE A 1027 -19.30 33.85 7.96
C PHE A 1027 -18.62 34.74 6.91
N ASP A 1028 -19.15 34.76 5.68
CA ASP A 1028 -18.60 35.58 4.59
C ASP A 1028 -18.78 37.06 4.84
N GLN A 1029 -19.94 37.49 5.34
CA GLN A 1029 -20.18 38.90 5.66
C GLN A 1029 -19.30 39.40 6.81
N ALA A 1030 -19.01 38.54 7.78
CA ALA A 1030 -18.06 38.84 8.86
C ALA A 1030 -16.62 38.98 8.34
N SER A 1031 -16.28 38.26 7.26
CA SER A 1031 -14.92 38.20 6.71
C SER A 1031 -14.66 39.23 5.62
N LEU A 1032 -15.64 39.47 4.73
CA LEU A 1032 -15.55 40.27 3.52
C LEU A 1032 -16.31 41.61 3.61
N GLY A 1033 -17.19 41.76 4.61
CA GLY A 1033 -18.07 42.92 4.77
C GLY A 1033 -19.53 42.62 4.41
N PRO A 1034 -20.47 43.52 4.78
CA PRO A 1034 -21.89 43.32 4.49
C PRO A 1034 -22.20 43.39 2.99
N MET A 1035 -23.23 42.65 2.54
CA MET A 1035 -23.72 42.72 1.15
C MET A 1035 -24.29 44.11 0.86
N GLU A 1036 -23.90 44.70 -0.27
CA GLU A 1036 -24.27 46.06 -0.67
C GLU A 1036 -25.58 46.09 -1.49
N SER A 1037 -25.94 44.99 -2.17
CA SER A 1037 -27.12 44.93 -3.04
C SER A 1037 -27.88 43.58 -3.00
N PRO A 1038 -29.19 43.56 -3.34
CA PRO A 1038 -29.94 42.31 -3.46
C PRO A 1038 -29.43 41.45 -4.65
N GLU A 1039 -28.91 42.06 -5.71
CA GLU A 1039 -28.21 41.35 -6.79
C GLU A 1039 -27.03 40.53 -6.27
N GLU A 1040 -26.17 41.14 -5.44
CA GLU A 1040 -25.01 40.49 -4.86
C GLU A 1040 -25.45 39.27 -4.03
N LEU A 1041 -26.44 39.44 -3.15
CA LEU A 1041 -26.99 38.32 -2.36
C LEU A 1041 -27.53 37.19 -3.25
N PHE A 1042 -28.24 37.52 -4.33
CA PHE A 1042 -28.78 36.50 -5.24
C PHE A 1042 -27.67 35.74 -5.95
N SER A 1043 -26.64 36.45 -6.43
CA SER A 1043 -25.47 35.82 -7.05
C SER A 1043 -24.68 34.95 -6.07
N THR A 1044 -24.54 35.36 -4.82
CA THR A 1044 -23.87 34.59 -3.77
C THR A 1044 -24.62 33.29 -3.46
N LEU A 1045 -25.96 33.31 -3.39
CA LEU A 1045 -26.75 32.09 -3.20
C LEU A 1045 -26.69 31.15 -4.41
N GLU A 1046 -26.65 31.69 -5.63
CA GLU A 1046 -26.38 30.91 -6.84
C GLU A 1046 -24.99 30.26 -6.82
N GLU A 1047 -23.97 30.99 -6.36
CA GLU A 1047 -22.61 30.47 -6.20
C GLU A 1047 -22.56 29.36 -5.14
N TYR A 1048 -23.19 29.55 -3.98
CA TYR A 1048 -23.22 28.53 -2.93
C TYR A 1048 -23.83 27.22 -3.43
N GLU A 1049 -24.88 27.29 -4.23
CA GLU A 1049 -25.49 26.10 -4.79
C GLU A 1049 -24.59 25.41 -5.83
N ARG A 1050 -24.00 26.19 -6.74
CA ARG A 1050 -23.18 25.67 -7.85
C ARG A 1050 -21.82 25.17 -7.40
N ASP A 1051 -21.09 25.99 -6.65
CA ASP A 1051 -19.64 25.85 -6.41
C ASP A 1051 -19.30 25.41 -4.97
N TRP A 1052 -20.24 25.49 -4.01
CA TRP A 1052 -19.99 25.13 -2.60
C TRP A 1052 -20.74 23.88 -2.12
N TYR A 1053 -20.07 23.01 -1.36
CA TYR A 1053 -20.77 22.06 -0.47
C TYR A 1053 -20.79 22.63 0.95
N ILE A 1054 -21.97 22.80 1.54
CA ILE A 1054 -22.13 23.36 2.88
C ILE A 1054 -22.85 22.32 3.73
N GLY A 1055 -22.15 21.70 4.68
CA GLY A 1055 -22.67 20.60 5.47
C GLY A 1055 -21.66 20.06 6.47
N LEU A 1056 -21.90 18.85 6.97
CA LEU A 1056 -21.04 18.22 7.97
C LEU A 1056 -19.95 17.38 7.29
N VAL A 1057 -18.75 17.36 7.88
CA VAL A 1057 -17.64 16.50 7.41
C VAL A 1057 -18.00 15.01 7.48
N THR A 1058 -18.87 14.61 8.42
CA THR A 1058 -19.33 13.23 8.60
C THR A 1058 -20.40 12.80 7.59
N GLU A 1059 -20.98 13.74 6.83
CA GLU A 1059 -21.99 13.41 5.83
C GLU A 1059 -21.36 12.77 4.59
N LYS A 1060 -22.08 11.82 4.00
CA LYS A 1060 -21.69 11.22 2.72
C LYS A 1060 -21.58 12.27 1.60
N GLY A 1061 -22.43 13.30 1.63
CA GLY A 1061 -22.39 14.40 0.65
C GLY A 1061 -21.07 15.16 0.64
N TRP A 1062 -20.39 15.29 1.79
CA TRP A 1062 -19.05 15.87 1.88
C TRP A 1062 -18.05 15.00 1.11
N HIS A 1063 -18.07 13.69 1.38
CA HIS A 1063 -17.18 12.72 0.75
C HIS A 1063 -17.37 12.70 -0.77
N ASP A 1064 -18.63 12.61 -1.22
CA ASP A 1064 -18.99 12.62 -2.63
C ASP A 1064 -18.54 13.94 -3.31
N SER A 1065 -18.69 15.09 -2.63
CA SER A 1065 -18.28 16.40 -3.15
C SER A 1065 -16.77 16.56 -3.29
N VAL A 1066 -15.99 16.01 -2.35
CA VAL A 1066 -14.52 15.99 -2.44
C VAL A 1066 -14.09 15.13 -3.64
N VAL A 1067 -14.64 13.93 -3.81
CA VAL A 1067 -14.29 13.05 -4.93
C VAL A 1067 -14.73 13.64 -6.28
N GLN A 1068 -15.84 14.39 -6.31
CA GLN A 1068 -16.30 15.13 -7.49
C GLN A 1068 -15.55 16.44 -7.74
N GLU A 1069 -14.53 16.75 -6.93
CA GLU A 1069 -13.69 17.95 -7.07
C GLU A 1069 -14.52 19.25 -7.06
N LYS A 1070 -15.52 19.34 -6.18
CA LYS A 1070 -16.30 20.58 -5.99
C LYS A 1070 -15.38 21.73 -5.56
N PRO A 1071 -15.45 22.94 -6.16
CA PRO A 1071 -14.46 24.00 -5.93
C PRO A 1071 -14.25 24.37 -4.46
N PHE A 1072 -15.35 24.45 -3.69
CA PHE A 1072 -15.29 24.87 -2.30
C PHE A 1072 -16.17 23.99 -1.40
N LEU A 1073 -15.72 23.79 -0.15
CA LEU A 1073 -16.51 23.14 0.88
C LEU A 1073 -16.44 23.92 2.19
N PHE A 1074 -17.53 23.91 2.94
CA PHE A 1074 -17.62 24.57 4.25
C PHE A 1074 -18.31 23.68 5.28
N SER A 1075 -17.71 23.55 6.46
CA SER A 1075 -18.31 22.89 7.62
C SER A 1075 -18.11 23.72 8.88
N LEU A 1076 -19.12 23.72 9.73
CA LEU A 1076 -19.03 24.22 11.11
C LEU A 1076 -18.61 23.07 12.04
N GLY A 1077 -17.63 23.31 12.91
CA GLY A 1077 -17.11 22.39 13.92
C GLY A 1077 -17.16 22.99 15.32
N HIS A 1078 -17.04 22.14 16.34
CA HIS A 1078 -16.93 22.53 17.74
C HIS A 1078 -15.77 21.78 18.37
N ASP A 1079 -14.80 22.53 18.88
CA ASP A 1079 -13.68 22.01 19.64
C ASP A 1079 -14.08 21.99 21.12
N LEU A 1080 -14.38 20.79 21.63
CA LEU A 1080 -14.94 20.59 22.98
C LEU A 1080 -13.98 21.01 24.09
N THR A 1081 -12.71 21.12 23.77
CA THR A 1081 -11.65 21.17 24.75
C THR A 1081 -11.18 22.58 25.01
N MET A 1082 -10.97 23.32 23.90
CA MET A 1082 -10.86 24.76 23.87
C MET A 1082 -12.22 25.43 24.11
N GLY A 1083 -13.32 24.68 23.98
CA GLY A 1083 -14.69 25.20 24.10
C GLY A 1083 -15.03 26.23 23.00
N THR A 1084 -14.44 26.09 21.81
CA THR A 1084 -14.58 27.07 20.72
C THR A 1084 -15.21 26.47 19.47
N TYR A 1085 -15.97 27.30 18.73
CA TYR A 1085 -16.53 26.92 17.43
C TYR A 1085 -15.55 27.26 16.32
N THR A 1086 -15.45 26.40 15.32
CA THR A 1086 -14.51 26.54 14.19
C THR A 1086 -15.23 26.45 12.85
N GLY A 1087 -14.84 27.30 11.91
CA GLY A 1087 -15.26 27.21 10.51
C GLY A 1087 -14.15 26.58 9.69
N ARG A 1088 -14.44 25.46 9.03
CA ARG A 1088 -13.50 24.77 8.14
C ARG A 1088 -13.88 25.06 6.69
N VAL A 1089 -12.96 25.68 5.95
CA VAL A 1089 -13.09 25.99 4.51
C VAL A 1089 -12.09 25.15 3.74
N LEU A 1090 -12.57 24.37 2.78
CA LEU A 1090 -11.73 23.72 1.78
C LEU A 1090 -11.83 24.45 0.45
N SER A 1091 -10.70 24.69 -0.21
CA SER A 1091 -10.67 25.22 -1.58
C SER A 1091 -9.81 24.37 -2.50
N LEU A 1092 -10.37 23.97 -3.64
CA LEU A 1092 -9.65 23.20 -4.64
C LEU A 1092 -8.73 24.11 -5.43
N GLN A 1093 -7.43 23.84 -5.38
CA GLN A 1093 -6.41 24.62 -6.07
C GLN A 1093 -5.45 23.71 -6.82
N GLU A 1094 -4.84 24.23 -7.89
CA GLU A 1094 -3.71 23.56 -8.52
C GLU A 1094 -2.44 23.96 -7.77
N GLN A 1095 -1.81 23.01 -7.09
CA GLN A 1095 -0.62 23.23 -6.29
C GLN A 1095 0.57 22.46 -6.89
N LEU A 1096 1.77 23.00 -6.73
CA LEU A 1096 3.01 22.28 -7.07
C LEU A 1096 3.39 21.35 -5.93
N VAL A 1097 3.22 20.06 -6.16
CA VAL A 1097 3.59 19.01 -5.23
C VAL A 1097 5.00 18.52 -5.55
N GLN A 1098 5.88 18.59 -4.55
CA GLN A 1098 7.27 18.21 -4.68
C GLN A 1098 7.42 16.69 -4.60
N VAL A 1099 8.28 16.12 -5.44
CA VAL A 1099 8.54 14.69 -5.54
C VAL A 1099 10.03 14.43 -5.42
N GLY A 1100 10.40 13.49 -4.56
CA GLY A 1100 11.74 12.97 -4.39
C GLY A 1100 11.77 11.44 -4.46
N ARG A 1101 12.94 10.87 -4.72
CA ARG A 1101 13.20 9.44 -4.69
C ARG A 1101 13.82 9.06 -3.38
N LEU A 1102 13.31 8.00 -2.76
CA LEU A 1102 13.94 7.41 -1.58
C LEU A 1102 14.98 6.36 -1.96
N ASN A 1103 15.97 6.19 -1.08
CA ASN A 1103 16.88 5.07 -1.13
C ASN A 1103 16.12 3.75 -0.86
N GLY A 1104 15.91 2.96 -1.92
CA GLY A 1104 15.20 1.69 -1.86
C GLY A 1104 15.80 0.69 -0.86
N GLU A 1105 17.11 0.68 -0.67
CA GLU A 1105 17.77 -0.20 0.31
C GLU A 1105 17.48 0.21 1.75
N GLY A 1106 17.41 1.52 2.01
CA GLY A 1106 17.03 2.04 3.33
C GLY A 1106 15.62 1.60 3.72
N VAL A 1107 14.69 1.68 2.78
CA VAL A 1107 13.33 1.16 2.95
C VAL A 1107 13.32 -0.34 3.20
N ARG A 1108 13.94 -1.11 2.30
CA ARG A 1108 13.89 -2.57 2.35
C ARG A 1108 14.50 -3.08 3.64
N GLY A 1109 15.59 -2.45 4.10
CA GLY A 1109 16.25 -2.72 5.37
C GLY A 1109 15.38 -2.38 6.57
N GLN A 1110 14.75 -1.19 6.61
CA GLN A 1110 13.84 -0.80 7.68
C GLN A 1110 12.63 -1.71 7.79
N TRP A 1111 11.99 -2.07 6.67
CA TRP A 1111 10.86 -3.00 6.66
C TRP A 1111 11.27 -4.43 7.01
N ALA A 1112 12.47 -4.87 6.63
CA ALA A 1112 13.00 -6.16 7.08
C ALA A 1112 13.25 -6.16 8.59
N ASN A 1113 13.81 -5.08 9.13
CA ASN A 1113 14.01 -4.91 10.58
C ASN A 1113 12.67 -4.87 11.33
N LEU A 1114 11.68 -4.15 10.82
CA LEU A 1114 10.32 -4.10 11.37
C LEU A 1114 9.65 -5.47 11.40
N SER A 1115 9.77 -6.24 10.31
CA SER A 1115 9.28 -7.62 10.23
C SER A 1115 9.94 -8.51 11.28
N TRP A 1116 11.25 -8.36 11.48
CA TRP A 1116 12.00 -9.11 12.49
C TRP A 1116 11.57 -8.71 13.92
N GLU A 1117 11.46 -7.41 14.20
CA GLU A 1117 11.03 -6.89 15.51
C GLU A 1117 9.62 -7.38 15.87
N LEU A 1118 8.68 -7.35 14.92
CA LEU A 1118 7.27 -7.69 15.16
C LEU A 1118 7.03 -9.21 15.20
N LEU A 1119 7.54 -9.95 14.22
CA LEU A 1119 7.24 -11.39 14.09
C LEU A 1119 8.15 -12.27 14.94
N TYR A 1120 9.43 -11.90 15.10
CA TYR A 1120 10.40 -12.69 15.84
C TYR A 1120 10.57 -12.24 17.30
N ALA A 1121 10.75 -10.94 17.53
CA ALA A 1121 11.02 -10.39 18.87
C ALA A 1121 9.77 -10.02 19.68
N THR A 1122 8.56 -10.20 19.12
CA THR A 1122 7.23 -10.02 19.73
C THR A 1122 7.04 -8.69 20.46
N ASN A 1123 6.33 -7.77 19.83
CA ASN A 1123 6.05 -6.46 20.39
C ASN A 1123 4.55 -6.35 20.72
N ASP A 1124 4.19 -6.11 21.97
CA ASP A 1124 2.80 -5.78 22.35
C ASP A 1124 2.52 -4.29 22.16
N ASP A 1125 1.25 -3.95 21.91
CA ASP A 1125 0.78 -2.61 21.49
C ASP A 1125 1.11 -1.46 22.46
N GLU A 1126 1.38 -1.74 23.74
CA GLU A 1126 1.81 -0.71 24.69
C GLU A 1126 3.24 -0.19 24.42
N GLU A 1127 4.07 -0.98 23.74
CA GLU A 1127 5.39 -0.58 23.26
C GLU A 1127 5.29 -0.09 21.81
N ARG A 1128 4.82 1.14 21.59
CA ARG A 1128 4.94 1.79 20.27
C ARG A 1128 6.38 1.59 19.76
N TYR A 1129 6.51 1.00 18.56
CA TYR A 1129 7.78 0.68 17.86
C TYR A 1129 8.88 1.61 18.31
N SER A 1130 10.06 1.16 18.77
CA SER A 1130 11.12 2.06 19.28
C SER A 1130 11.15 3.38 18.48
N ILE A 1131 10.46 4.43 18.94
CA ILE A 1131 10.14 5.61 18.12
C ILE A 1131 11.37 6.50 18.20
N GLN A 1132 12.45 6.00 17.62
CA GLN A 1132 13.65 6.77 17.41
C GLN A 1132 13.50 7.34 16.02
N ALA A 1133 12.92 8.54 15.95
CA ALA A 1133 12.92 9.34 14.75
C ALA A 1133 14.36 9.38 14.22
N HIS A 1134 14.52 9.04 12.94
CA HIS A 1134 15.80 9.08 12.26
C HIS A 1134 15.66 9.99 11.05
N PRO A 1135 15.79 11.32 11.21
CA PRO A 1135 15.42 12.30 10.18
C PRO A 1135 16.11 12.09 8.83
N PHE A 1136 17.35 11.59 8.82
CA PHE A 1136 18.08 11.28 7.59
C PHE A 1136 17.56 10.06 6.83
N MET A 1137 16.95 9.12 7.54
CA MET A 1137 16.46 7.84 7.02
C MET A 1137 14.93 7.79 6.95
N LEU A 1138 14.26 8.79 7.53
CA LEU A 1138 12.82 8.99 7.56
C LEU A 1138 12.10 7.71 8.00
N ARG A 1139 12.55 7.16 9.14
CA ARG A 1139 12.21 5.83 9.61
C ARG A 1139 10.73 5.73 9.96
N ASN A 1140 10.20 6.65 10.75
CA ASN A 1140 8.84 6.58 11.24
C ASN A 1140 7.85 6.73 10.08
N LEU A 1141 8.08 7.71 9.20
CA LEU A 1141 7.30 7.89 7.98
C LEU A 1141 7.37 6.65 7.05
N THR A 1142 8.55 6.02 6.95
CA THR A 1142 8.72 4.79 6.16
C THR A 1142 8.03 3.57 6.79
N VAL A 1143 8.05 3.45 8.11
CA VAL A 1143 7.39 2.38 8.87
C VAL A 1143 5.88 2.50 8.76
N GLN A 1144 5.32 3.70 8.94
CA GLN A 1144 3.88 3.96 8.75
C GLN A 1144 3.44 3.64 7.32
N ALA A 1145 4.29 3.93 6.33
CA ALA A 1145 4.05 3.60 4.93
C ALA A 1145 4.17 2.11 4.61
N ALA A 1146 4.53 1.22 5.54
CA ALA A 1146 4.52 -0.22 5.28
C ALA A 1146 3.08 -0.72 5.10
N ASP A 1147 2.90 -1.80 4.34
CA ASP A 1147 1.58 -2.44 4.23
C ASP A 1147 1.21 -3.11 5.58
N PRO A 1148 -0.08 -3.15 5.96
CA PRO A 1148 -0.52 -3.91 7.12
C PRO A 1148 -0.14 -5.40 6.98
N PRO A 1149 0.23 -6.09 8.08
CA PRO A 1149 0.11 -5.68 9.48
C PRO A 1149 1.31 -4.90 10.04
N LEU A 1150 2.35 -4.62 9.24
CA LEU A 1150 3.56 -3.97 9.75
C LEU A 1150 3.43 -2.45 9.86
N GLY A 1151 2.72 -1.83 8.92
CA GLY A 1151 2.44 -0.40 8.93
C GLY A 1151 0.95 -0.13 9.03
N TYR A 1152 0.61 1.15 9.13
CA TYR A 1152 -0.75 1.65 9.32
C TYR A 1152 -1.01 2.81 8.35
N PRO A 1153 -0.98 2.56 7.03
CA PRO A 1153 -1.32 3.59 6.08
C PRO A 1153 -2.82 3.92 6.16
N ILE A 1154 -3.15 5.20 6.04
CA ILE A 1154 -4.51 5.72 6.07
C ILE A 1154 -5.27 5.44 4.78
N TYR A 1155 -4.56 5.52 3.65
CA TYR A 1155 -5.16 5.32 2.35
C TYR A 1155 -4.33 4.32 1.57
N SER A 1156 -5.00 3.51 0.76
CA SER A 1156 -4.32 2.65 -0.20
C SER A 1156 -5.09 2.59 -1.51
N SER A 1157 -4.54 3.16 -2.58
CA SER A 1157 -5.17 3.03 -3.91
C SER A 1157 -5.06 1.61 -4.46
N ALA A 1158 -5.95 1.29 -5.40
CA ALA A 1158 -5.73 0.19 -6.34
C ALA A 1158 -4.46 0.43 -7.18
N PRO A 1159 -3.84 -0.63 -7.73
CA PRO A 1159 -2.68 -0.49 -8.60
C PRO A 1159 -2.97 0.40 -9.82
N LEU A 1160 -2.22 1.49 -9.96
CA LEU A 1160 -2.33 2.46 -11.06
C LEU A 1160 -1.33 2.11 -12.16
N HIS A 1161 -1.81 1.90 -13.39
CA HIS A 1161 -0.93 1.63 -14.53
C HIS A 1161 -0.56 2.94 -15.24
N PHE A 1162 0.74 3.15 -15.46
CA PHE A 1162 1.28 4.32 -16.18
C PHE A 1162 1.93 3.87 -17.49
N PRO A 1163 1.23 3.97 -18.64
CA PRO A 1163 1.88 3.75 -19.93
C PRO A 1163 2.94 4.83 -20.16
N CYS A 1164 4.14 4.40 -20.55
CA CYS A 1164 5.28 5.27 -20.85
C CYS A 1164 5.33 5.73 -22.32
N LEU A 1165 4.57 5.08 -23.20
CA LEU A 1165 4.43 5.40 -24.62
C LEU A 1165 3.32 6.44 -24.85
#